data_AF-A0A935FUL7-F1
#
_entry.id   AF-A0A935FUL7-F1
#
_cell.length_a   1.000
_cell.length_b   1.000
_cell.length_c   1.000
_cell.angle_alpha   90.00
_cell.angle_beta   90.00
_cell.angle_gamma   90.00
#
_symmetry.space_group_name_H-M   'P 1'
#
loop_
_entity.id
_entity.type
_entity.pdbx_description
1 polymer ?
#
loop_
_entity_poly.entity_id
_entity_poly.type
_entity_poly.pdbx_seq_one_letter_code
_entity_poly.pdbx_strand_id
1 'polypeptide(L)'
;MALTYQDALSKIGTDGYTGVDGLRRLVNETSAIAINAAPDATLLLYSKDVDGVDAWRIADTVSNGSVDTDGLKRVVTMADTAVAELLDDPNFKRALFEAVGENTQTYNLILDGRDVTGNLRVSNTSFWDDASRNLASSATGNIVTMAENAGMDSVFVQSEIDAALNSQARTINGMLREDLLRMRNDLLAGSSTMTDAHVDYVNRIMRDTINTGSLEQTRALTLALDSGGNFAGVGTKAYLDRIGLSGLGSDLPFDVTGHPPMIAQSREAISNSQIANDYLKQYGQERFALAEASGDATKMVDAGRWLSKLGVMGDLLFIGLVARDANAAYAEGDTARGNQIVGDWALEFSGGLAGGVLAAKLAASALAPLYLTGPAGAAIAGGLTLIAGIAGGIGGEFAVHRVADAIASMFGSATNVRPPNRDPLTLDLDNDGLETIGITPTAPILFDHDGDAIKTTTGWIKSDDALLVLDRNGNGLMDNGCELFGDATDLYTGGKAADSFAALAQEDTNRDGKVDALDARFADLRLWRDLNQDGLSQANELSTLEAQGVVALNVANTSHAQLLANGNRIADLGSFVRSDGTGGTLGDTAQMADIDLASNPFYSQFTDTVALTEATQGLPDMAGAGMVRSLRQAASLATPEGAALAVLLGQYAQATTRSEQQALLDPLLAAWAATSPMVTTFDGAYAGHPLTVNVEGVATGSAAYQAWAAKLDILERFNGRTFNVVPAGNGAVSVTLLTGAQLLLGQSYDSLKQSVYAGLVAQTRLQPLLDKVQLTVGAVGITLDLSEVEAALVAGLNADPVNGLADLADFTRATGSMLAGSEWNPARLLGEFLDSHALTPQISAALHDAGIVVKGVTPGTATGTGFADVIVGAAGNDVIAGGEGDDVLLGREGGDTLSGGAGNDALVGEAMLVRVIRGTFMPVPFASRRWWDGGLDCANEIWSVVA
;
A
#
# COMPACT_ATOMS: atom_id res chain seq x y z
N MET A 1 -33.76 16.29 -24.08
CA MET A 1 -33.59 17.69 -24.54
C MET A 1 -33.63 18.54 -23.29
N ALA A 2 -32.46 18.84 -22.75
CA ALA A 2 -32.34 19.64 -21.55
C ALA A 2 -32.18 21.11 -21.96
N LEU A 3 -32.94 22.02 -21.34
CA LEU A 3 -32.80 23.45 -21.59
C LEU A 3 -31.40 23.89 -21.17
N THR A 4 -30.74 24.68 -22.02
CA THR A 4 -29.56 25.43 -21.59
C THR A 4 -29.99 26.49 -20.58
N TYR A 5 -29.03 27.02 -19.81
CA TYR A 5 -29.29 28.11 -18.87
C TYR A 5 -30.02 29.30 -19.54
N GLN A 6 -29.57 29.69 -20.75
CA GLN A 6 -30.18 30.80 -21.50
C GLN A 6 -31.60 30.47 -21.99
N ASP A 7 -31.85 29.24 -22.44
CA ASP A 7 -33.19 28.80 -22.83
C ASP A 7 -34.15 28.81 -21.63
N ALA A 8 -33.68 28.36 -20.47
CA ALA A 8 -34.45 28.35 -19.24
C ALA A 8 -34.82 29.77 -18.77
N LEU A 9 -33.86 30.70 -18.78
CA LEU A 9 -34.12 32.11 -18.45
C LEU A 9 -35.18 32.74 -19.37
N SER A 10 -35.12 32.45 -20.67
CA SER A 10 -36.08 32.99 -21.64
C SER A 10 -37.52 32.52 -21.43
N LYS A 11 -37.71 31.42 -20.70
CA LYS A 11 -39.01 30.82 -20.42
C LYS A 11 -39.67 31.35 -19.16
N ILE A 12 -38.94 32.01 -18.26
CA ILE A 12 -39.50 32.58 -17.02
C ILE A 12 -40.63 33.55 -17.39
N GLY A 13 -41.82 33.34 -16.85
CA GLY A 13 -42.98 34.20 -17.10
C GLY A 13 -43.78 33.88 -18.37
N THR A 14 -43.40 32.85 -19.13
CA THR A 14 -44.14 32.38 -20.32
C THR A 14 -45.20 31.33 -19.97
N ASP A 15 -46.14 31.09 -20.89
CA ASP A 15 -47.23 30.12 -20.69
C ASP A 15 -46.68 28.72 -20.30
N GLY A 16 -47.07 28.25 -19.12
CA GLY A 16 -46.63 26.96 -18.56
C GLY A 16 -45.40 27.03 -17.63
N TYR A 17 -44.76 28.19 -17.49
CA TYR A 17 -43.62 28.45 -16.60
C TYR A 17 -43.86 29.64 -15.66
N THR A 18 -45.10 29.77 -15.20
CA THR A 18 -45.53 30.75 -14.19
C THR A 18 -46.02 30.04 -12.93
N GLY A 19 -45.94 30.71 -11.79
CA GLY A 19 -46.29 30.11 -10.49
C GLY A 19 -45.29 29.03 -10.04
N VAL A 20 -45.50 28.50 -8.84
CA VAL A 20 -44.59 27.52 -8.22
C VAL A 20 -44.44 26.26 -9.07
N ASP A 21 -45.54 25.71 -9.58
CA ASP A 21 -45.54 24.48 -10.38
C ASP A 21 -44.83 24.68 -11.73
N GLY A 22 -45.06 25.83 -12.38
CA GLY A 22 -44.40 26.19 -13.64
C GLY A 22 -42.90 26.37 -13.47
N LEU A 23 -42.47 26.96 -12.35
CA LEU A 23 -41.04 27.10 -12.02
C LEU A 23 -40.40 25.76 -11.64
N ARG A 24 -41.10 24.88 -10.90
CA ARG A 24 -40.60 23.51 -10.63
C ARG A 24 -40.45 22.72 -11.93
N ARG A 25 -41.38 22.88 -12.86
CA ARG A 25 -41.28 22.31 -14.20
C ARG A 25 -40.05 22.86 -14.93
N LEU A 26 -39.79 24.15 -14.86
CA LEU A 26 -38.60 24.78 -15.46
C LEU A 26 -37.30 24.17 -14.91
N VAL A 27 -37.21 23.98 -13.59
CA VAL A 27 -36.07 23.32 -12.92
C VAL A 27 -35.86 21.91 -13.47
N ASN A 28 -36.92 21.12 -13.57
CA ASN A 28 -36.84 19.74 -14.09
C ASN A 28 -36.55 19.65 -15.60
N GLU A 29 -36.85 20.69 -16.37
CA GLU A 29 -36.53 20.74 -17.80
C GLU A 29 -35.14 21.33 -18.10
N THR A 30 -34.48 21.93 -17.10
CA THR A 30 -33.13 22.51 -17.22
C THR A 30 -32.05 21.46 -17.00
N SER A 31 -30.94 21.54 -17.75
CA SER A 31 -29.88 20.53 -17.71
C SER A 31 -29.21 20.41 -16.34
N ALA A 32 -29.28 19.20 -15.78
CA ALA A 32 -28.44 18.77 -14.66
C ALA A 32 -27.10 18.18 -15.14
N ILE A 33 -26.83 18.11 -16.45
CA ILE A 33 -25.53 17.71 -16.98
C ILE A 33 -24.61 18.94 -16.98
N ALA A 34 -23.39 18.78 -16.48
CA ALA A 34 -22.38 19.82 -16.44
C ALA A 34 -21.90 20.21 -17.85
N ILE A 35 -21.73 21.52 -18.10
CA ILE A 35 -21.57 22.08 -19.46
C ILE A 35 -20.13 21.94 -20.00
N ASN A 36 -19.13 21.85 -19.12
CA ASN A 36 -17.70 21.73 -19.45
C ASN A 36 -17.10 20.43 -18.89
N ALA A 37 -17.82 19.33 -19.01
CA ALA A 37 -17.45 18.03 -18.44
C ALA A 37 -16.94 17.07 -19.51
N ALA A 38 -15.94 16.25 -19.17
CA ALA A 38 -15.58 15.10 -19.97
C ALA A 38 -16.75 14.09 -20.04
N PRO A 39 -16.89 13.29 -21.12
CA PRO A 39 -17.98 12.33 -21.29
C PRO A 39 -18.14 11.28 -20.18
N ASP A 40 -17.06 11.01 -19.43
CA ASP A 40 -16.97 10.07 -18.32
C ASP A 40 -16.60 10.73 -16.98
N ALA A 41 -16.80 12.05 -16.89
CA ALA A 41 -16.46 12.83 -15.70
C ALA A 41 -17.05 12.21 -14.43
N THR A 42 -16.22 12.21 -13.37
CA THR A 42 -16.59 11.72 -12.06
C THR A 42 -17.53 12.74 -11.39
N LEU A 43 -18.71 12.29 -10.97
CA LEU A 43 -19.63 13.13 -10.20
C LEU A 43 -19.20 13.12 -8.73
N LEU A 44 -18.92 14.30 -8.19
CA LEU A 44 -18.65 14.51 -6.77
C LEU A 44 -19.90 15.04 -6.06
N LEU A 45 -20.48 14.20 -5.20
CA LEU A 45 -21.57 14.58 -4.29
C LEU A 45 -20.98 15.02 -2.94
N TYR A 46 -21.52 16.06 -2.33
CA TYR A 46 -20.98 16.59 -1.08
C TYR A 46 -22.08 16.94 -0.07
N SER A 47 -21.77 16.84 1.21
CA SER A 47 -22.70 17.21 2.27
C SER A 47 -21.98 17.67 3.53
N LYS A 48 -22.53 18.70 4.19
CA LYS A 48 -22.01 19.27 5.44
C LYS A 48 -20.57 19.76 5.31
N ASP A 49 -19.64 19.15 6.03
CA ASP A 49 -18.26 19.60 6.17
C ASP A 49 -17.29 18.41 6.21
N VAL A 50 -16.03 18.70 5.87
CA VAL A 50 -14.87 17.82 6.01
C VAL A 50 -13.92 18.52 6.98
N ASP A 51 -13.74 17.95 8.17
CA ASP A 51 -12.89 18.51 9.24
C ASP A 51 -13.20 19.99 9.58
N GLY A 52 -14.50 20.31 9.68
CA GLY A 52 -14.97 21.66 10.01
C GLY A 52 -14.95 22.66 8.85
N VAL A 53 -14.52 22.25 7.65
CA VAL A 53 -14.58 23.04 6.43
C VAL A 53 -15.79 22.62 5.60
N ASP A 54 -16.64 23.57 5.20
CA ASP A 54 -17.79 23.29 4.35
C ASP A 54 -17.40 22.47 3.09
N ALA A 55 -18.03 21.31 2.93
CA ALA A 55 -17.68 20.34 1.89
C ALA A 55 -17.86 20.91 0.47
N TRP A 56 -18.80 21.85 0.29
CA TRP A 56 -19.02 22.50 -1.00
C TRP A 56 -17.80 23.33 -1.46
N ARG A 57 -17.04 23.93 -0.52
CA ARG A 57 -15.84 24.72 -0.86
C ARG A 57 -14.71 23.83 -1.34
N ILE A 58 -14.57 22.67 -0.71
CA ILE A 58 -13.59 21.66 -1.09
C ILE A 58 -13.97 21.07 -2.44
N ALA A 59 -15.24 20.69 -2.62
CA ALA A 59 -15.74 20.11 -3.86
C ALA A 59 -15.58 21.07 -5.06
N ASP A 60 -15.85 22.36 -4.88
CA ASP A 60 -15.59 23.37 -5.92
C ASP A 60 -14.09 23.48 -6.25
N THR A 61 -13.23 23.45 -5.24
CA THR A 61 -11.77 23.45 -5.44
C THR A 61 -11.28 22.21 -6.19
N VAL A 62 -11.83 21.03 -5.87
CA VAL A 62 -11.53 19.78 -6.58
C VAL A 62 -12.04 19.82 -8.02
N SER A 63 -13.28 20.25 -8.26
CA SER A 63 -13.85 20.40 -9.59
C SER A 63 -12.99 21.34 -10.45
N ASN A 64 -12.64 22.52 -9.93
CA ASN A 64 -11.82 23.51 -10.64
C ASN A 64 -10.37 23.05 -10.85
N GLY A 65 -9.83 22.22 -9.96
CA GLY A 65 -8.50 21.61 -10.09
C GLY A 65 -8.45 20.37 -10.99
N SER A 66 -9.59 19.86 -11.45
CA SER A 66 -9.70 18.63 -12.24
C SER A 66 -9.78 18.85 -13.75
N VAL A 67 -9.33 20.01 -14.23
CA VAL A 67 -9.35 20.35 -15.65
C VAL A 67 -8.22 19.61 -16.37
N ASP A 68 -8.57 18.83 -17.39
CA ASP A 68 -7.62 18.10 -18.22
C ASP A 68 -6.96 18.98 -19.30
N THR A 69 -6.11 18.36 -20.12
CA THR A 69 -5.39 19.01 -21.22
C THR A 69 -6.31 19.56 -22.32
N ASP A 70 -7.51 18.99 -22.47
CA ASP A 70 -8.55 19.46 -23.40
C ASP A 70 -9.38 20.64 -22.83
N GLY A 71 -9.09 21.05 -21.58
CA GLY A 71 -9.83 22.10 -20.89
C GLY A 71 -11.19 21.63 -20.33
N LEU A 72 -11.42 20.33 -20.26
CA LEU A 72 -12.64 19.71 -19.73
C LEU A 72 -12.46 19.29 -18.27
N LYS A 73 -13.50 19.45 -17.46
CA LYS A 73 -13.50 19.00 -16.07
C LYS A 73 -13.66 17.47 -16.01
N ARG A 74 -12.78 16.81 -15.24
CA ARG A 74 -12.83 15.37 -14.95
C ARG A 74 -13.57 15.05 -13.65
N VAL A 75 -13.70 16.03 -12.75
CA VAL A 75 -14.60 15.97 -11.59
C VAL A 75 -15.63 17.09 -11.72
N VAL A 76 -16.90 16.75 -11.57
CA VAL A 76 -18.01 17.71 -11.67
C VAL A 76 -18.91 17.63 -10.45
N THR A 77 -19.54 18.75 -10.14
CA THR A 77 -20.43 18.91 -8.99
C THR A 77 -21.74 19.59 -9.41
N MET A 78 -22.67 19.75 -8.46
CA MET A 78 -23.89 20.54 -8.68
C MET A 78 -23.62 21.95 -9.21
N ALA A 79 -22.55 22.60 -8.73
CA ALA A 79 -22.21 23.96 -9.11
C ALA A 79 -21.84 24.10 -10.60
N ASP A 80 -21.52 22.99 -11.28
CA ASP A 80 -21.11 22.97 -12.69
C ASP A 80 -22.30 22.86 -13.67
N THR A 81 -23.53 22.88 -13.17
CA THR A 81 -24.74 22.58 -13.94
C THR A 81 -25.55 23.84 -14.30
N ALA A 82 -26.24 23.80 -15.46
CA ALA A 82 -27.14 24.88 -15.88
C ALA A 82 -28.32 25.09 -14.90
N VAL A 83 -28.76 24.02 -14.22
CA VAL A 83 -29.82 24.12 -13.23
C VAL A 83 -29.35 24.84 -11.96
N ALA A 84 -28.10 24.67 -11.53
CA ALA A 84 -27.55 25.45 -10.43
C ALA A 84 -27.45 26.94 -10.80
N GLU A 85 -26.97 27.27 -12.01
CA GLU A 85 -26.97 28.65 -12.51
C GLU A 85 -28.37 29.26 -12.52
N LEU A 86 -29.39 28.51 -12.95
CA LEU A 86 -30.78 28.96 -12.94
C LEU A 86 -31.29 29.20 -11.51
N LEU A 87 -31.06 28.27 -10.58
CA LEU A 87 -31.51 28.38 -9.20
C LEU A 87 -30.84 29.56 -8.49
N ASP A 88 -29.62 29.91 -8.90
CA ASP A 88 -28.90 31.06 -8.37
C ASP A 88 -29.25 32.40 -9.03
N ASP A 89 -29.87 32.39 -10.21
CA ASP A 89 -30.18 33.60 -10.97
C ASP A 89 -31.17 34.53 -10.25
N PRO A 90 -30.88 35.84 -10.18
CA PRO A 90 -31.77 36.82 -9.54
C PRO A 90 -33.19 36.88 -10.13
N ASN A 91 -33.36 36.63 -11.43
CA ASN A 91 -34.67 36.65 -12.07
C ASN A 91 -35.50 35.44 -11.67
N PHE A 92 -34.87 34.25 -11.57
CA PHE A 92 -35.53 33.06 -11.07
C PHE A 92 -35.94 33.23 -9.60
N LYS A 93 -35.00 33.68 -8.74
CA LYS A 93 -35.27 33.96 -7.32
C LYS A 93 -36.42 34.96 -7.15
N ARG A 94 -36.45 36.03 -7.96
CA ARG A 94 -37.55 37.00 -7.97
C ARG A 94 -38.87 36.37 -8.42
N ALA A 95 -38.89 35.63 -9.52
CA ALA A 95 -40.10 34.99 -10.03
C ALA A 95 -40.68 34.00 -9.00
N LEU A 96 -39.82 33.25 -8.30
CA LEU A 96 -40.24 32.38 -7.22
C LEU A 96 -40.81 33.16 -6.03
N PHE A 97 -40.13 34.24 -5.61
CA PHE A 97 -40.58 35.09 -4.52
C PHE A 97 -41.97 35.70 -4.80
N GLU A 98 -42.20 36.15 -6.03
CA GLU A 98 -43.52 36.63 -6.48
C GLU A 98 -44.56 35.50 -6.51
N ALA A 99 -44.18 34.31 -7.02
CA ALA A 99 -45.08 33.15 -7.11
C ALA A 99 -45.57 32.63 -5.75
N VAL A 100 -44.78 32.80 -4.68
CA VAL A 100 -45.16 32.43 -3.31
C VAL A 100 -45.85 33.56 -2.54
N GLY A 101 -46.19 34.66 -3.21
CA GLY A 101 -46.85 35.81 -2.60
C GLY A 101 -45.95 36.61 -1.66
N GLU A 102 -44.67 36.75 -2.00
CA GLU A 102 -43.66 37.53 -1.25
C GLU A 102 -43.45 37.02 0.19
N ASN A 103 -43.72 35.74 0.42
CA ASN A 103 -43.55 35.10 1.72
C ASN A 103 -42.16 34.47 1.83
N THR A 104 -41.26 35.10 2.61
CA THR A 104 -39.87 34.64 2.81
C THR A 104 -39.78 33.21 3.39
N GLN A 105 -40.72 32.80 4.25
CA GLN A 105 -40.69 31.44 4.84
C GLN A 105 -41.06 30.38 3.79
N THR A 106 -42.09 30.66 3.00
CA THR A 106 -42.53 29.76 1.91
C THR A 106 -41.49 29.71 0.80
N TYR A 107 -40.85 30.85 0.51
CA TYR A 107 -39.72 30.95 -0.40
C TYR A 107 -38.54 30.05 0.04
N ASN A 108 -38.07 30.19 1.29
CA ASN A 108 -36.95 29.38 1.81
C ASN A 108 -37.28 27.89 1.88
N LEU A 109 -38.54 27.53 2.18
CA LEU A 109 -38.99 26.14 2.18
C LEU A 109 -38.98 25.54 0.77
N ILE A 110 -39.47 26.28 -0.22
CA ILE A 110 -39.57 25.79 -1.60
C ILE A 110 -38.21 25.80 -2.30
N LEU A 111 -37.36 26.80 -2.04
CA LEU A 111 -36.03 26.87 -2.64
C LEU A 111 -35.05 25.90 -1.97
N ASP A 112 -34.89 26.00 -0.64
CA ASP A 112 -33.81 25.35 0.12
C ASP A 112 -34.29 24.22 1.04
N GLY A 113 -35.61 24.00 1.17
CA GLY A 113 -36.17 22.98 2.05
C GLY A 113 -36.12 23.36 3.54
N ARG A 114 -35.90 24.63 3.88
CA ARG A 114 -35.83 25.08 5.29
C ARG A 114 -37.23 25.37 5.84
N ASP A 115 -37.57 24.78 6.98
CA ASP A 115 -38.86 25.00 7.64
C ASP A 115 -39.03 26.43 8.21
N VAL A 116 -40.23 26.70 8.75
CA VAL A 116 -40.59 28.00 9.34
C VAL A 116 -39.75 28.40 10.56
N THR A 117 -39.03 27.45 11.17
CA THR A 117 -38.13 27.71 12.31
C THR A 117 -36.67 27.91 11.88
N GLY A 118 -36.35 27.69 10.60
CA GLY A 118 -35.01 27.80 10.04
C GLY A 118 -34.04 26.69 10.49
N ASN A 119 -34.51 25.73 11.29
CA ASN A 119 -33.68 24.76 12.00
C ASN A 119 -33.92 23.31 11.58
N LEU A 120 -35.05 23.00 10.92
CA LEU A 120 -35.35 21.66 10.42
C LEU A 120 -35.49 21.71 8.90
N ARG A 121 -34.74 20.85 8.21
CA ARG A 121 -34.88 20.67 6.76
C ARG A 121 -36.02 19.70 6.50
N VAL A 122 -36.98 20.08 5.66
CA VAL A 122 -38.03 19.18 5.15
C VAL A 122 -37.48 18.51 3.90
N SER A 123 -37.18 17.21 4.03
CA SER A 123 -36.57 16.42 2.96
C SER A 123 -37.52 16.26 1.77
N ASN A 124 -36.97 16.27 0.56
CA ASN A 124 -37.63 15.93 -0.70
C ASN A 124 -38.68 16.93 -1.18
N THR A 125 -38.62 18.19 -0.73
CA THR A 125 -39.62 19.20 -1.10
C THR A 125 -39.03 20.44 -1.75
N SER A 126 -37.71 20.61 -1.80
CA SER A 126 -37.10 21.84 -2.32
C SER A 126 -36.80 21.76 -3.83
N PHE A 127 -36.48 22.90 -4.46
CA PHE A 127 -35.97 22.93 -5.82
C PHE A 127 -34.53 22.42 -5.92
N TRP A 128 -33.69 22.71 -4.91
CA TRP A 128 -32.36 22.13 -4.80
C TRP A 128 -32.38 20.61 -4.64
N ASP A 129 -33.39 20.06 -3.97
CA ASP A 129 -33.58 18.61 -3.80
C ASP A 129 -33.88 17.95 -5.16
N ASP A 130 -34.76 18.56 -5.96
CA ASP A 130 -35.10 18.06 -7.29
C ASP A 130 -33.89 18.14 -8.22
N ALA A 131 -33.16 19.27 -8.21
CA ALA A 131 -31.94 19.42 -9.00
C ALA A 131 -30.88 18.38 -8.61
N SER A 132 -30.63 18.19 -7.31
CA SER A 132 -29.65 17.23 -6.77
C SER A 132 -29.97 15.80 -7.13
N ARG A 133 -31.24 15.41 -6.99
CA ARG A 133 -31.73 14.08 -7.40
C ARG A 133 -31.58 13.85 -8.91
N ASN A 134 -31.89 14.86 -9.73
CA ASN A 134 -31.75 14.78 -11.18
C ASN A 134 -30.27 14.67 -11.59
N LEU A 135 -29.37 15.39 -10.93
CA LEU A 135 -27.93 15.28 -11.17
C LEU A 135 -27.41 13.87 -10.82
N ALA A 136 -27.68 13.40 -9.60
CA ALA A 136 -27.21 12.08 -9.14
C ALA A 136 -27.74 10.94 -10.03
N SER A 137 -28.99 11.03 -10.51
CA SER A 137 -29.56 10.04 -11.43
C SER A 137 -29.01 10.13 -12.85
N SER A 138 -28.47 11.28 -13.25
CA SER A 138 -27.86 11.48 -14.58
C SER A 138 -26.43 10.96 -14.70
N ALA A 139 -25.81 10.54 -13.59
CA ALA A 139 -24.42 10.06 -13.58
C ALA A 139 -24.22 8.84 -14.48
N THR A 140 -23.16 8.88 -15.30
CA THR A 140 -22.75 7.82 -16.24
C THR A 140 -21.32 7.32 -16.01
N GLY A 141 -20.47 8.14 -15.37
CA GLY A 141 -19.10 7.80 -14.98
C GLY A 141 -19.01 7.21 -13.57
N ASN A 142 -17.98 7.59 -12.82
CA ASN A 142 -17.86 7.25 -11.40
C ASN A 142 -18.58 8.29 -10.55
N ILE A 143 -19.06 7.89 -9.37
CA ILE A 143 -19.50 8.81 -8.33
C ILE A 143 -18.49 8.72 -7.19
N VAL A 144 -18.05 9.87 -6.70
CA VAL A 144 -17.32 10.01 -5.44
C VAL A 144 -18.10 10.90 -4.50
N THR A 145 -17.85 10.79 -3.20
CA THR A 145 -18.57 11.56 -2.20
C THR A 145 -17.63 12.30 -1.26
N MET A 146 -18.15 13.36 -0.62
CA MET A 146 -17.58 14.07 0.52
C MET A 146 -18.72 14.35 1.50
N ALA A 147 -19.17 13.30 2.18
CA ALA A 147 -20.40 13.31 2.95
C ALA A 147 -20.25 12.60 4.30
N GLU A 148 -19.03 12.54 4.82
CA GLU A 148 -18.66 11.80 6.03
C GLU A 148 -19.45 12.27 7.26
N ASN A 149 -19.72 13.57 7.34
CA ASN A 149 -20.52 14.20 8.40
C ASN A 149 -22.01 14.37 8.03
N ALA A 150 -22.50 13.70 6.98
CA ALA A 150 -23.88 13.81 6.54
C ALA A 150 -24.88 13.24 7.57
N GLY A 151 -25.76 14.11 8.06
CA GLY A 151 -26.91 13.74 8.89
C GLY A 151 -27.93 12.90 8.12
N MET A 152 -28.76 12.14 8.85
CA MET A 152 -29.85 11.35 8.26
C MET A 152 -30.90 12.21 7.53
N ASP A 153 -30.97 13.50 7.83
CA ASP A 153 -31.86 14.50 7.24
C ASP A 153 -31.25 15.24 6.02
N SER A 154 -30.02 14.89 5.63
CA SER A 154 -29.30 15.53 4.51
C SER A 154 -29.89 15.16 3.13
N VAL A 155 -29.62 15.99 2.11
CA VAL A 155 -30.05 15.74 0.71
C VAL A 155 -29.46 14.40 0.25
N PHE A 156 -28.19 14.23 0.59
CA PHE A 156 -27.38 13.06 0.32
C PHE A 156 -28.06 11.77 0.76
N VAL A 157 -28.37 11.65 2.06
CA VAL A 157 -28.96 10.43 2.61
C VAL A 157 -30.39 10.20 2.14
N GLN A 158 -31.18 11.28 2.02
CA GLN A 158 -32.62 11.18 1.76
C GLN A 158 -32.97 10.99 0.28
N SER A 159 -32.06 11.31 -0.64
CA SER A 159 -32.40 11.34 -2.07
C SER A 159 -31.24 11.07 -3.02
N GLU A 160 -30.02 11.55 -2.74
CA GLU A 160 -28.93 11.40 -3.70
C GLU A 160 -28.36 9.98 -3.70
N ILE A 161 -28.26 9.31 -2.55
CA ILE A 161 -27.88 7.88 -2.48
C ILE A 161 -28.83 7.05 -3.36
N ASP A 162 -30.13 7.27 -3.19
CA ASP A 162 -31.15 6.55 -3.96
C ASP A 162 -31.05 6.83 -5.45
N ALA A 163 -30.88 8.09 -5.84
CA ALA A 163 -30.71 8.48 -7.23
C ALA A 163 -29.41 7.93 -7.83
N ALA A 164 -28.31 7.95 -7.07
CA ALA A 164 -27.01 7.42 -7.47
C ALA A 164 -27.06 5.90 -7.68
N LEU A 165 -27.73 5.16 -6.80
CA LEU A 165 -27.94 3.71 -6.94
C LEU A 165 -28.84 3.33 -8.14
N ASN A 166 -29.70 4.25 -8.58
CA ASN A 166 -30.55 4.07 -9.75
C ASN A 166 -30.02 4.76 -11.03
N SER A 167 -28.82 5.35 -10.96
CA SER A 167 -28.18 6.03 -12.09
C SER A 167 -27.55 5.04 -13.09
N GLN A 168 -26.78 5.54 -14.06
CA GLN A 168 -25.94 4.72 -14.93
C GLN A 168 -24.47 4.70 -14.47
N ALA A 169 -24.17 5.18 -13.25
CA ALA A 169 -22.82 5.22 -12.73
C ALA A 169 -22.19 3.81 -12.65
N ARG A 170 -20.88 3.74 -12.91
CA ARG A 170 -20.09 2.50 -12.84
C ARG A 170 -19.79 2.13 -11.40
N THR A 171 -19.27 3.08 -10.63
CA THR A 171 -18.91 2.89 -9.22
C THR A 171 -19.36 4.06 -8.35
N ILE A 172 -19.56 3.81 -7.05
CA ILE A 172 -19.73 4.83 -6.00
C ILE A 172 -18.60 4.63 -4.99
N ASN A 173 -17.71 5.62 -4.83
CA ASN A 173 -16.49 5.53 -4.01
C ASN A 173 -15.65 4.26 -4.30
N GLY A 174 -15.54 3.89 -5.58
CA GLY A 174 -14.79 2.70 -6.02
C GLY A 174 -15.54 1.36 -5.89
N MET A 175 -16.71 1.33 -5.26
CA MET A 175 -17.58 0.13 -5.19
C MET A 175 -18.52 0.07 -6.39
N LEU A 176 -18.76 -1.11 -6.96
CA LEU A 176 -19.70 -1.27 -8.08
C LEU A 176 -21.13 -0.88 -7.65
N ARG A 177 -21.74 0.01 -8.43
CA ARG A 177 -23.08 0.55 -8.14
C ARG A 177 -24.17 -0.53 -8.11
N GLU A 178 -24.07 -1.51 -9.00
CA GLU A 178 -24.99 -2.66 -9.07
C GLU A 178 -24.96 -3.54 -7.81
N ASP A 179 -23.82 -3.64 -7.14
CA ASP A 179 -23.68 -4.46 -5.94
C ASP A 179 -24.24 -3.73 -4.72
N LEU A 180 -24.01 -2.41 -4.62
CA LEU A 180 -24.66 -1.57 -3.63
C LEU A 180 -26.19 -1.56 -3.79
N LEU A 181 -26.68 -1.54 -5.03
CA LEU A 181 -28.11 -1.60 -5.32
C LEU A 181 -28.70 -2.95 -4.88
N ARG A 182 -28.01 -4.06 -5.15
CA ARG A 182 -28.42 -5.40 -4.73
C ARG A 182 -28.43 -5.54 -3.21
N MET A 183 -27.35 -5.14 -2.53
CA MET A 183 -27.27 -5.12 -1.08
C MET A 183 -28.44 -4.36 -0.46
N ARG A 184 -28.73 -3.16 -0.97
CA ARG A 184 -29.87 -2.38 -0.50
C ARG A 184 -31.19 -3.14 -0.67
N ASN A 185 -31.43 -3.72 -1.84
CA ASN A 185 -32.66 -4.46 -2.13
C ASN A 185 -32.85 -5.67 -1.19
N ASP A 186 -31.78 -6.39 -0.88
CA ASP A 186 -31.82 -7.56 -0.01
C ASP A 186 -32.01 -7.18 1.46
N LEU A 187 -31.35 -6.11 1.92
CA LEU A 187 -31.58 -5.53 3.25
C LEU A 187 -33.04 -5.05 3.42
N LEU A 188 -33.64 -4.52 2.35
CA LEU A 188 -35.06 -4.15 2.32
C LEU A 188 -35.98 -5.38 2.31
N ALA A 189 -35.58 -6.47 1.64
CA ALA A 189 -36.36 -7.71 1.51
C ALA A 189 -36.32 -8.59 2.77
N GLY A 190 -35.30 -8.46 3.63
CA GLY A 190 -35.08 -9.27 4.83
C GLY A 190 -36.13 -9.13 5.95
N SER A 191 -37.09 -8.19 5.82
CA SER A 191 -38.17 -7.99 6.79
C SER A 191 -39.52 -8.42 6.23
N SER A 192 -40.24 -9.26 6.97
CA SER A 192 -41.63 -9.65 6.66
C SER A 192 -42.64 -8.51 6.76
N THR A 193 -42.25 -7.35 7.31
CA THR A 193 -43.05 -6.12 7.41
C THR A 193 -42.14 -4.90 7.23
N MET A 194 -42.22 -4.23 6.08
CA MET A 194 -41.51 -2.96 5.86
C MET A 194 -42.16 -1.86 6.70
N THR A 195 -41.44 -1.34 7.68
CA THR A 195 -41.79 -0.15 8.46
C THR A 195 -40.85 1.00 8.08
N ASP A 196 -41.28 2.25 8.28
CA ASP A 196 -40.43 3.43 8.03
C ASP A 196 -39.10 3.35 8.81
N ALA A 197 -39.13 2.79 10.03
CA ALA A 197 -37.94 2.56 10.85
C ALA A 197 -36.96 1.53 10.25
N HIS A 198 -37.46 0.51 9.53
CA HIS A 198 -36.61 -0.45 8.82
C HIS A 198 -35.92 0.20 7.63
N VAL A 199 -36.65 1.03 6.88
CA VAL A 199 -36.10 1.78 5.75
C VAL A 199 -35.02 2.76 6.22
N ASP A 200 -35.24 3.47 7.33
CA ASP A 200 -34.25 4.35 7.94
C ASP A 200 -32.98 3.59 8.40
N TYR A 201 -33.15 2.38 8.92
CA TYR A 201 -32.02 1.53 9.30
C TYR A 201 -31.19 1.10 8.09
N VAL A 202 -31.85 0.66 7.00
CA VAL A 202 -31.16 0.31 5.76
C VAL A 202 -30.45 1.53 5.15
N ASN A 203 -31.11 2.69 5.13
CA ASN A 203 -30.49 3.93 4.65
C ASN A 203 -29.27 4.33 5.50
N ARG A 204 -29.27 4.03 6.81
CA ARG A 204 -28.11 4.21 7.69
C ARG A 204 -26.93 3.34 7.27
N ILE A 205 -27.19 2.05 7.01
CA ILE A 205 -26.17 1.11 6.52
C ILE A 205 -25.60 1.58 5.19
N MET A 206 -26.46 1.95 4.23
CA MET A 206 -26.02 2.43 2.92
C MET A 206 -25.16 3.69 3.04
N ARG A 207 -25.58 4.66 3.85
CA ARG A 207 -24.80 5.87 4.12
C ARG A 207 -23.44 5.53 4.72
N ASP A 208 -23.38 4.74 5.78
CA ASP A 208 -22.13 4.47 6.51
C ASP A 208 -21.13 3.70 5.64
N THR A 209 -21.63 2.79 4.80
CA THR A 209 -20.84 2.06 3.80
C THR A 209 -20.21 3.01 2.79
N ILE A 210 -21.02 3.87 2.17
CA ILE A 210 -20.55 4.85 1.18
C ILE A 210 -19.57 5.83 1.83
N ASN A 211 -19.88 6.32 3.04
CA ASN A 211 -19.03 7.26 3.78
C ASN A 211 -17.69 6.65 4.22
N THR A 212 -17.61 5.34 4.42
CA THR A 212 -16.34 4.67 4.74
C THR A 212 -15.38 4.70 3.55
N GLY A 213 -15.88 4.46 2.33
CA GLY A 213 -15.08 4.64 1.11
C GLY A 213 -14.72 6.11 0.86
N SER A 214 -15.64 7.03 1.17
CA SER A 214 -15.44 8.49 1.12
C SER A 214 -14.26 8.91 2.00
N LEU A 215 -14.21 8.42 3.25
CA LEU A 215 -13.19 8.75 4.24
C LEU A 215 -11.77 8.41 3.78
N GLU A 216 -11.59 7.22 3.19
CA GLU A 216 -10.29 6.77 2.68
C GLU A 216 -9.80 7.62 1.50
N GLN A 217 -10.71 8.26 0.78
CA GLN A 217 -10.38 9.19 -0.29
C GLN A 217 -10.11 10.58 0.28
N THR A 218 -11.00 11.11 1.12
CA THR A 218 -10.87 12.46 1.68
C THR A 218 -9.68 12.65 2.61
N ARG A 219 -9.17 11.59 3.26
CA ARG A 219 -7.90 11.63 4.00
C ARG A 219 -6.68 11.99 3.15
N ALA A 220 -6.75 11.80 1.83
CA ALA A 220 -5.70 12.21 0.91
C ALA A 220 -5.76 13.71 0.58
N LEU A 221 -6.79 14.43 1.01
CA LEU A 221 -6.82 15.89 0.94
C LEU A 221 -5.86 16.48 1.97
N THR A 222 -5.26 17.62 1.63
CA THR A 222 -4.54 18.44 2.59
C THR A 222 -5.27 19.76 2.74
N LEU A 223 -5.79 20.05 3.93
CA LEU A 223 -6.52 21.28 4.22
C LEU A 223 -5.58 22.33 4.82
N ALA A 224 -5.67 23.55 4.32
CA ALA A 224 -4.97 24.69 4.89
C ALA A 224 -5.93 25.62 5.60
N LEU A 225 -5.60 25.96 6.85
CA LEU A 225 -6.31 26.95 7.65
C LEU A 225 -5.37 28.12 7.96
N ASP A 226 -5.89 29.34 7.94
CA ASP A 226 -5.16 30.53 8.39
C ASP A 226 -5.01 30.57 9.93
N SER A 227 -4.29 31.56 10.44
CA SER A 227 -4.06 31.72 11.89
C SER A 227 -5.33 32.00 12.72
N GLY A 228 -6.46 32.28 12.06
CA GLY A 228 -7.79 32.40 12.67
C GLY A 228 -8.64 31.14 12.55
N GLY A 229 -8.10 30.05 11.98
CA GLY A 229 -8.84 28.82 11.71
C GLY A 229 -9.75 28.90 10.48
N ASN A 230 -9.62 29.92 9.64
CA ASN A 230 -10.43 30.03 8.42
C ASN A 230 -9.76 29.26 7.27
N PHE A 231 -10.59 28.63 6.45
CA PHE A 231 -10.14 27.93 5.25
C PHE A 231 -9.34 28.82 4.29
N ALA A 232 -8.10 28.44 4.04
CA ALA A 232 -7.13 29.14 3.20
C ALA A 232 -6.82 28.41 1.88
N GLY A 233 -7.04 27.10 1.79
CA GLY A 233 -6.85 26.32 0.56
C GLY A 233 -6.91 24.81 0.76
N VAL A 234 -6.85 24.07 -0.36
CA VAL A 234 -6.84 22.60 -0.40
C VAL A 234 -5.77 22.13 -1.37
N GLY A 235 -4.92 21.21 -0.93
CA GLY A 235 -4.12 20.38 -1.82
C GLY A 235 -5.00 19.26 -2.37
N THR A 236 -5.30 19.29 -3.66
CA THR A 236 -6.22 18.36 -4.33
C THR A 236 -5.51 17.24 -5.07
N LYS A 237 -4.20 17.39 -5.33
CA LYS A 237 -3.42 16.44 -6.13
C LYS A 237 -3.48 15.01 -5.60
N ALA A 238 -3.12 14.80 -4.34
CA ALA A 238 -3.15 13.47 -3.72
C ALA A 238 -4.57 12.86 -3.68
N TYR A 239 -5.61 13.67 -3.50
CA TYR A 239 -7.01 13.22 -3.59
C TYR A 239 -7.39 12.78 -5.00
N LEU A 240 -7.03 13.57 -6.02
CA LEU A 240 -7.31 13.25 -7.42
C LEU A 240 -6.55 12.00 -7.88
N ASP A 241 -5.27 11.87 -7.49
CA ASP A 241 -4.48 10.66 -7.72
C ASP A 241 -5.17 9.43 -7.05
N ARG A 242 -5.66 9.58 -5.81
CA ARG A 242 -6.35 8.52 -5.05
C ARG A 242 -7.67 8.05 -5.68
N ILE A 243 -8.40 8.92 -6.38
CA ILE A 243 -9.62 8.56 -7.10
C ILE A 243 -9.37 8.15 -8.57
N GLY A 244 -8.10 7.95 -8.95
CA GLY A 244 -7.70 7.46 -10.27
C GLY A 244 -7.61 8.52 -11.35
N LEU A 245 -7.47 9.80 -10.97
CA LEU A 245 -7.30 10.94 -11.87
C LEU A 245 -5.88 11.51 -11.75
N SER A 246 -4.90 10.63 -12.00
CA SER A 246 -3.49 10.96 -11.82
C SER A 246 -3.02 12.08 -12.74
N GLY A 247 -2.20 12.98 -12.23
CA GLY A 247 -1.65 14.09 -13.00
C GLY A 247 -2.52 15.35 -13.03
N LEU A 248 -3.71 15.30 -12.41
CA LEU A 248 -4.57 16.46 -12.20
C LEU A 248 -4.43 17.03 -10.78
N GLY A 249 -4.97 18.22 -10.55
CA GLY A 249 -4.93 18.89 -9.26
C GLY A 249 -3.68 19.71 -8.98
N SER A 250 -3.64 20.28 -7.78
CA SER A 250 -2.54 21.09 -7.31
C SER A 250 -2.20 20.77 -5.86
N ASP A 251 -0.91 20.84 -5.52
CA ASP A 251 -0.46 20.84 -4.14
C ASP A 251 -0.74 22.19 -3.47
N LEU A 252 -0.67 22.22 -2.12
CA LEU A 252 -0.71 23.49 -1.40
C LEU A 252 0.53 24.34 -1.76
N PRO A 253 0.40 25.67 -1.81
CA PRO A 253 1.54 26.57 -1.97
C PRO A 253 2.62 26.32 -0.89
N PHE A 254 3.90 26.46 -1.27
CA PHE A 254 5.06 26.14 -0.44
C PHE A 254 5.12 26.89 0.92
N ASP A 255 4.37 27.99 1.07
CA ASP A 255 4.29 28.82 2.27
C ASP A 255 3.07 28.52 3.17
N VAL A 256 2.23 27.56 2.79
CA VAL A 256 1.01 27.21 3.52
C VAL A 256 1.17 25.83 4.16
N THR A 257 1.23 25.79 5.49
CA THR A 257 1.16 24.55 6.25
C THR A 257 -0.26 24.00 6.21
N GLY A 258 -0.43 22.75 5.79
CA GLY A 258 -1.71 22.06 5.77
C GLY A 258 -1.69 20.74 6.52
N HIS A 259 -2.86 20.23 6.87
CA HIS A 259 -3.04 18.97 7.59
C HIS A 259 -4.05 18.07 6.87
N PRO A 260 -3.91 16.74 6.96
CA PRO A 260 -4.95 15.84 6.52
C PRO A 260 -6.21 15.99 7.41
N PRO A 261 -7.42 15.79 6.86
CA PRO A 261 -8.66 15.81 7.63
C PRO A 261 -8.67 14.82 8.80
N MET A 262 -9.00 15.27 10.01
CA MET A 262 -9.18 14.42 11.20
C MET A 262 -10.64 14.03 11.40
N ILE A 263 -11.15 13.12 10.56
CA ILE A 263 -12.56 12.70 10.61
C ILE A 263 -12.75 11.52 11.58
N ALA A 264 -13.57 11.73 12.62
CA ALA A 264 -13.89 10.71 13.62
C ALA A 264 -15.15 9.90 13.22
N GLN A 265 -15.02 8.57 13.14
CA GLN A 265 -16.18 7.68 12.95
C GLN A 265 -16.84 7.30 14.28
N SER A 266 -18.17 7.17 14.27
CA SER A 266 -18.91 6.65 15.41
C SER A 266 -18.85 5.11 15.45
N ARG A 267 -18.98 4.51 16.65
CA ARG A 267 -19.04 3.04 16.81
C ARG A 267 -20.16 2.40 15.99
N GLU A 268 -21.28 3.11 15.84
CA GLU A 268 -22.42 2.63 15.05
C GLU A 268 -22.11 2.64 13.55
N ALA A 269 -21.43 3.68 13.06
CA ALA A 269 -21.00 3.75 11.65
C ALA A 269 -20.02 2.62 11.31
N ILE A 270 -19.07 2.33 12.21
CA ILE A 270 -18.14 1.20 12.05
C ILE A 270 -18.90 -0.13 11.98
N SER A 271 -19.85 -0.34 12.89
CA SER A 271 -20.66 -1.57 12.90
C SER A 271 -21.52 -1.73 11.65
N ASN A 272 -22.10 -0.64 11.13
CA ASN A 272 -22.93 -0.67 9.93
C ASN A 272 -22.08 -0.95 8.67
N SER A 273 -20.88 -0.37 8.59
CA SER A 273 -19.94 -0.66 7.50
C SER A 273 -19.45 -2.11 7.53
N GLN A 274 -19.25 -2.68 8.72
CA GLN A 274 -18.91 -4.10 8.87
C GLN A 274 -20.03 -5.00 8.34
N ILE A 275 -21.30 -4.72 8.71
CA ILE A 275 -22.47 -5.47 8.22
C ILE A 275 -22.54 -5.45 6.68
N ALA A 276 -22.31 -4.29 6.07
CA ALA A 276 -22.30 -4.16 4.62
C ALA A 276 -21.12 -4.90 3.96
N ASN A 277 -19.93 -4.81 4.56
CA ASN A 277 -18.74 -5.51 4.07
C ASN A 277 -18.91 -7.03 4.15
N ASP A 278 -19.48 -7.56 5.24
CA ASP A 278 -19.78 -8.99 5.38
C ASP A 278 -20.77 -9.47 4.32
N TYR A 279 -21.80 -8.66 4.05
CA TYR A 279 -22.80 -8.95 3.01
C TYR A 279 -22.18 -9.00 1.61
N LEU A 280 -21.41 -7.96 1.27
CA LEU A 280 -20.70 -7.90 0.01
C LEU A 280 -19.77 -9.13 -0.07
N LYS A 281 -18.92 -9.36 0.92
CA LYS A 281 -17.97 -10.48 0.92
C LYS A 281 -18.64 -11.83 0.62
N GLN A 282 -19.75 -12.14 1.29
CA GLN A 282 -20.53 -13.36 1.02
C GLN A 282 -20.96 -13.42 -0.46
N TYR A 283 -21.47 -12.31 -0.99
CA TYR A 283 -21.92 -12.22 -2.37
C TYR A 283 -20.77 -12.36 -3.40
N GLY A 284 -19.60 -11.80 -3.11
CA GLY A 284 -18.40 -12.01 -3.92
C GLY A 284 -17.96 -13.45 -3.97
N GLN A 285 -18.03 -14.14 -2.84
CA GLN A 285 -17.75 -15.58 -2.75
C GLN A 285 -18.76 -16.40 -3.56
N GLU A 286 -20.05 -16.04 -3.51
CA GLU A 286 -21.09 -16.68 -4.34
C GLU A 286 -20.86 -16.46 -5.84
N ARG A 287 -20.50 -15.23 -6.25
CA ARG A 287 -20.14 -14.92 -7.64
C ARG A 287 -18.91 -15.66 -8.10
N PHE A 288 -17.90 -15.75 -7.25
CA PHE A 288 -16.68 -16.49 -7.52
C PHE A 288 -16.98 -17.99 -7.71
N ALA A 289 -17.78 -18.58 -6.82
CA ALA A 289 -18.20 -19.98 -6.93
C ALA A 289 -19.03 -20.26 -8.20
N LEU A 290 -19.88 -19.30 -8.62
CA LEU A 290 -20.63 -19.39 -9.87
C LEU A 290 -19.74 -19.23 -11.10
N ALA A 291 -18.75 -18.33 -11.06
CA ALA A 291 -17.76 -18.15 -12.12
C ALA A 291 -16.89 -19.40 -12.27
N GLU A 292 -16.47 -20.01 -11.16
CA GLU A 292 -15.77 -21.29 -11.11
C GLU A 292 -16.61 -22.43 -11.70
N ALA A 293 -17.88 -22.53 -11.33
CA ALA A 293 -18.79 -23.52 -11.90
C ALA A 293 -19.01 -23.35 -13.43
N SER A 294 -18.78 -22.15 -13.95
CA SER A 294 -18.90 -21.83 -15.38
C SER A 294 -17.60 -21.96 -16.18
N GLY A 295 -16.44 -22.10 -15.52
CA GLY A 295 -15.12 -22.17 -16.16
C GLY A 295 -14.67 -20.88 -16.87
N ASP A 296 -15.29 -19.74 -16.54
CA ASP A 296 -15.05 -18.45 -17.19
C ASP A 296 -13.97 -17.66 -16.44
N ALA A 297 -12.72 -17.82 -16.88
CA ALA A 297 -11.54 -17.25 -16.23
C ALA A 297 -11.63 -15.72 -16.05
N THR A 298 -12.26 -15.00 -16.97
CA THR A 298 -12.44 -13.54 -16.89
C THR A 298 -13.34 -13.17 -15.70
N LYS A 299 -14.46 -13.88 -15.52
CA LYS A 299 -15.36 -13.64 -14.37
C LYS A 299 -14.75 -14.04 -13.04
N MET A 300 -13.86 -15.03 -13.03
CA MET A 300 -13.11 -15.43 -11.83
C MET A 300 -12.08 -14.38 -11.43
N VAL A 301 -11.35 -13.82 -12.40
CA VAL A 301 -10.42 -12.70 -12.19
C VAL A 301 -11.16 -11.45 -11.73
N ASP A 302 -12.31 -11.12 -12.33
CA ASP A 302 -13.13 -9.98 -11.93
C ASP A 302 -13.69 -10.15 -10.50
N ALA A 303 -14.16 -11.34 -10.13
CA ALA A 303 -14.62 -11.65 -8.78
C ALA A 303 -13.45 -11.67 -7.75
N GLY A 304 -12.26 -12.10 -8.16
CA GLY A 304 -11.05 -12.09 -7.33
C GLY A 304 -10.54 -10.66 -7.07
N ARG A 305 -10.45 -9.82 -8.12
CA ARG A 305 -10.11 -8.38 -8.03
C ARG A 305 -11.14 -7.57 -7.24
N TRP A 306 -12.36 -8.07 -7.18
CA TRP A 306 -13.45 -7.48 -6.40
C TRP A 306 -13.31 -7.81 -4.90
N LEU A 307 -12.93 -9.04 -4.56
CA LEU A 307 -12.66 -9.46 -3.18
C LEU A 307 -11.42 -8.76 -2.59
N SER A 308 -10.42 -8.44 -3.42
CA SER A 308 -9.20 -7.73 -2.97
C SER A 308 -9.45 -6.27 -2.60
N LYS A 309 -10.47 -5.62 -3.18
CA LYS A 309 -10.83 -4.22 -2.88
C LYS A 309 -11.57 -4.02 -1.55
N LEU A 310 -11.97 -5.09 -0.86
CA LEU A 310 -12.72 -5.03 0.40
C LEU A 310 -11.84 -5.03 1.68
N GLY A 311 -10.52 -5.19 1.56
CA GLY A 311 -9.54 -5.07 2.65
C GLY A 311 -9.43 -6.28 3.61
N VAL A 312 -8.18 -6.68 3.91
CA VAL A 312 -7.59 -7.61 4.93
C VAL A 312 -8.19 -9.02 5.09
N MET A 313 -9.41 -9.27 4.64
CA MET A 313 -10.09 -10.57 4.75
C MET A 313 -10.41 -11.20 3.38
N GLY A 314 -9.89 -10.61 2.30
CA GLY A 314 -9.80 -11.21 0.97
C GLY A 314 -8.59 -12.15 0.81
N ASP A 315 -7.60 -12.06 1.69
CA ASP A 315 -6.29 -12.72 1.55
C ASP A 315 -6.32 -14.24 1.81
N LEU A 316 -7.40 -14.75 2.42
CA LEU A 316 -7.56 -16.19 2.67
C LEU A 316 -8.06 -16.99 1.46
N LEU A 317 -8.64 -16.34 0.44
CA LEU A 317 -9.21 -17.03 -0.74
C LEU A 317 -8.23 -17.16 -1.91
N PHE A 318 -7.21 -16.29 -1.98
CA PHE A 318 -6.22 -16.28 -3.07
C PHE A 318 -5.24 -17.47 -3.01
N ILE A 319 -4.93 -17.95 -1.80
CA ILE A 319 -4.04 -19.09 -1.56
C ILE A 319 -4.59 -20.40 -2.14
N GLY A 320 -5.92 -20.58 -2.11
CA GLY A 320 -6.60 -21.75 -2.68
C GLY A 320 -6.58 -21.77 -4.22
N LEU A 321 -6.59 -20.60 -4.85
CA LEU A 321 -6.50 -20.41 -6.30
C LEU A 321 -5.10 -20.70 -6.83
N VAL A 322 -4.07 -20.14 -6.19
CA VAL A 322 -2.66 -20.34 -6.56
C VAL A 322 -2.28 -21.81 -6.43
N ALA A 323 -2.68 -22.48 -5.35
CA ALA A 323 -2.44 -23.90 -5.15
C ALA A 323 -3.18 -24.78 -6.19
N ARG A 324 -4.36 -24.36 -6.67
CA ARG A 324 -5.11 -25.07 -7.70
C ARG A 324 -4.47 -24.92 -9.07
N ASP A 325 -4.11 -23.70 -9.46
CA ASP A 325 -3.60 -23.39 -10.79
C ASP A 325 -2.14 -23.88 -10.96
N ALA A 326 -1.33 -23.86 -9.89
CA ALA A 326 -0.04 -24.52 -9.86
C ALA A 326 -0.17 -26.05 -9.99
N ASN A 327 -1.12 -26.68 -9.28
CA ASN A 327 -1.39 -28.12 -9.40
C ASN A 327 -1.89 -28.51 -10.79
N ALA A 328 -2.67 -27.66 -11.46
CA ALA A 328 -3.10 -27.88 -12.84
C ALA A 328 -1.91 -27.85 -13.81
N ALA A 329 -1.01 -26.86 -13.69
CA ALA A 329 0.21 -26.78 -14.49
C ALA A 329 1.16 -27.97 -14.25
N TYR A 330 1.33 -28.41 -12.99
CA TYR A 330 2.11 -29.62 -12.68
C TYR A 330 1.47 -30.90 -13.19
N ALA A 331 0.14 -31.01 -13.17
CA ALA A 331 -0.59 -32.15 -13.73
C ALA A 331 -0.48 -32.22 -15.26
N GLU A 332 -0.27 -31.08 -15.91
CA GLU A 332 0.01 -30.96 -17.35
C GLU A 332 1.50 -31.18 -17.70
N GLY A 333 2.37 -31.31 -16.70
CA GLY A 333 3.82 -31.49 -16.87
C GLY A 333 4.59 -30.19 -17.15
N ASP A 334 3.93 -29.03 -17.07
CA ASP A 334 4.53 -27.71 -17.27
C ASP A 334 5.10 -27.17 -15.96
N THR A 335 6.28 -27.67 -15.60
CA THR A 335 6.96 -27.32 -14.35
C THR A 335 7.44 -25.87 -14.32
N ALA A 336 7.69 -25.25 -15.48
CA ALA A 336 8.13 -23.85 -15.56
C ALA A 336 6.98 -22.91 -15.19
N ARG A 337 5.79 -23.15 -15.74
CA ARG A 337 4.58 -22.40 -15.42
C ARG A 337 4.08 -22.63 -14.00
N GLY A 338 4.15 -23.88 -13.51
CA GLY A 338 3.83 -24.19 -12.11
C GLY A 338 4.75 -23.47 -11.13
N ASN A 339 6.04 -23.37 -11.44
CA ASN A 339 7.01 -22.63 -10.63
C ASN A 339 6.85 -21.10 -10.73
N GLN A 340 6.47 -20.58 -11.91
CA GLN A 340 6.12 -19.16 -12.09
C GLN A 340 4.91 -18.75 -11.26
N ILE A 341 3.80 -19.50 -11.34
CA ILE A 341 2.57 -19.20 -10.57
C ILE A 341 2.84 -19.15 -9.05
N VAL A 342 3.69 -20.05 -8.56
CA VAL A 342 4.10 -20.08 -7.14
C VAL A 342 5.11 -18.96 -6.82
N GLY A 343 5.98 -18.60 -7.76
CA GLY A 343 6.95 -17.52 -7.63
C GLY A 343 6.32 -16.12 -7.64
N ASP A 344 5.34 -15.90 -8.51
CA ASP A 344 4.60 -14.64 -8.64
C ASP A 344 3.73 -14.41 -7.39
N TRP A 345 3.07 -15.46 -6.89
CA TRP A 345 2.37 -15.41 -5.61
C TRP A 345 3.31 -15.15 -4.43
N ALA A 346 4.51 -15.73 -4.47
CA ALA A 346 5.53 -15.45 -3.44
C ALA A 346 5.94 -13.97 -3.48
N LEU A 347 6.19 -13.40 -4.66
CA LEU A 347 6.56 -11.99 -4.86
C LEU A 347 5.47 -11.00 -4.42
N GLU A 348 4.20 -11.30 -4.73
CA GLU A 348 3.02 -10.46 -4.43
C GLU A 348 2.75 -10.36 -2.91
N PHE A 349 3.20 -11.35 -2.11
CA PHE A 349 3.12 -11.35 -0.64
C PHE A 349 4.49 -11.14 0.05
N SER A 350 5.59 -11.03 -0.70
CA SER A 350 6.97 -10.95 -0.17
C SER A 350 7.67 -9.62 -0.35
N GLY A 351 6.97 -8.49 -0.47
CA GLY A 351 7.65 -7.17 -0.49
C GLY A 351 8.39 -6.80 0.81
N GLY A 352 8.47 -7.72 1.77
CA GLY A 352 9.33 -7.64 2.94
C GLY A 352 10.23 -8.87 3.10
N LEU A 353 11.47 -8.63 3.53
CA LEU A 353 12.51 -9.60 3.89
C LEU A 353 12.02 -10.86 4.64
N ALA A 354 10.91 -10.82 5.39
CA ALA A 354 10.36 -11.95 6.15
C ALA A 354 9.35 -12.86 5.40
N GLY A 355 8.87 -12.49 4.20
CA GLY A 355 7.68 -13.12 3.59
C GLY A 355 7.90 -14.40 2.77
N GLY A 356 9.10 -14.62 2.22
CA GLY A 356 9.24 -15.53 1.07
C GLY A 356 9.23 -17.06 1.32
N VAL A 357 9.11 -17.55 2.56
CA VAL A 357 9.65 -18.89 2.85
C VAL A 357 8.70 -19.98 3.29
N LEU A 358 7.59 -19.65 3.94
CA LEU A 358 6.60 -20.69 4.19
C LEU A 358 5.92 -21.13 2.87
N ALA A 359 5.87 -20.24 1.88
CA ALA A 359 5.40 -20.50 0.52
C ALA A 359 6.23 -21.59 -0.20
N ALA A 360 7.55 -21.41 -0.29
CA ALA A 360 8.43 -22.28 -1.07
C ALA A 360 8.64 -23.68 -0.47
N LYS A 361 8.59 -23.82 0.86
CA LYS A 361 8.83 -25.10 1.54
C LYS A 361 7.62 -26.04 1.50
N LEU A 362 6.42 -25.49 1.42
CA LEU A 362 5.18 -26.25 1.29
C LEU A 362 4.91 -26.70 -0.15
N ALA A 363 5.39 -25.94 -1.16
CA ALA A 363 5.39 -26.39 -2.55
C ALA A 363 6.29 -27.64 -2.74
N ALA A 364 7.43 -27.72 -2.05
CA ALA A 364 8.33 -28.87 -2.14
C ALA A 364 7.87 -30.10 -1.32
N SER A 365 7.21 -29.92 -0.18
CA SER A 365 6.73 -31.04 0.66
C SER A 365 5.39 -31.63 0.22
N ALA A 366 4.64 -30.92 -0.65
CA ALA A 366 3.43 -31.43 -1.29
C ALA A 366 3.70 -32.41 -2.46
N LEU A 367 4.97 -32.58 -2.90
CA LEU A 367 5.30 -33.23 -4.17
C LEU A 367 5.92 -34.64 -4.10
N ALA A 368 5.78 -35.39 -2.99
CA ALA A 368 6.03 -36.84 -3.06
C ALA A 368 5.30 -37.66 -1.97
N PRO A 369 4.67 -38.82 -2.28
CA PRO A 369 3.89 -39.19 -3.47
C PRO A 369 2.51 -39.75 -3.05
N LEU A 370 1.38 -39.26 -3.56
CA LEU A 370 0.11 -40.00 -3.40
C LEU A 370 -0.87 -39.77 -4.57
N TYR A 371 -0.64 -40.48 -5.67
CA TYR A 371 -1.77 -40.87 -6.53
C TYR A 371 -2.61 -41.90 -5.76
N LEU A 372 -3.87 -41.61 -5.48
CA LEU A 372 -5.04 -42.37 -5.97
C LEU A 372 -6.36 -41.95 -5.29
N THR A 373 -7.25 -41.40 -6.13
CA THR A 373 -8.69 -41.71 -6.21
C THR A 373 -9.56 -41.64 -4.94
N GLY A 374 -10.30 -40.55 -4.77
CA GLY A 374 -11.60 -40.56 -4.09
C GLY A 374 -11.98 -39.28 -3.34
N PRO A 375 -13.28 -39.08 -3.03
CA PRO A 375 -13.79 -37.88 -2.36
C PRO A 375 -13.20 -37.62 -0.96
N ALA A 376 -12.50 -38.59 -0.38
CA ALA A 376 -11.78 -38.45 0.89
C ALA A 376 -10.48 -37.64 0.78
N GLY A 377 -9.92 -37.45 -0.42
CA GLY A 377 -8.73 -36.63 -0.64
C GLY A 377 -8.97 -35.13 -0.53
N ALA A 378 -10.21 -34.67 -0.71
CA ALA A 378 -10.59 -33.25 -0.63
C ALA A 378 -10.73 -32.74 0.82
N ALA A 379 -10.95 -33.64 1.79
CA ALA A 379 -11.12 -33.27 3.20
C ALA A 379 -9.80 -33.03 3.94
N ILE A 380 -8.66 -33.49 3.39
CA ILE A 380 -7.32 -33.25 3.97
C ILE A 380 -6.67 -31.99 3.36
N ALA A 381 -7.13 -31.54 2.18
CA ALA A 381 -6.69 -30.29 1.57
C ALA A 381 -7.22 -29.03 2.29
N GLY A 382 -8.36 -29.12 2.99
CA GLY A 382 -8.95 -28.00 3.73
C GLY A 382 -8.33 -27.72 5.11
N GLY A 383 -7.45 -28.60 5.61
CA GLY A 383 -6.92 -28.53 6.97
C GLY A 383 -5.41 -28.24 7.09
N LEU A 384 -4.69 -28.04 5.99
CA LEU A 384 -3.21 -28.03 5.99
C LEU A 384 -2.55 -26.79 5.37
N THR A 385 -3.29 -25.70 5.15
CA THR A 385 -2.73 -24.45 4.57
C THR A 385 -2.75 -23.25 5.50
N LEU A 386 -3.28 -23.37 6.72
CA LEU A 386 -3.38 -22.22 7.62
C LEU A 386 -2.05 -21.76 8.22
N ILE A 387 -1.02 -22.61 8.24
CA ILE A 387 0.28 -22.24 8.84
C ILE A 387 1.01 -21.21 7.95
N ALA A 388 0.75 -21.20 6.63
CA ALA A 388 1.41 -20.29 5.68
C ALA A 388 1.00 -18.82 5.84
N GLY A 389 -0.24 -18.53 6.25
CA GLY A 389 -0.72 -17.15 6.40
C GLY A 389 -0.29 -16.47 7.71
N ILE A 390 0.00 -17.25 8.75
CA ILE A 390 0.15 -16.73 10.12
C ILE A 390 1.56 -16.19 10.40
N ALA A 391 2.61 -16.73 9.76
CA ALA A 391 3.99 -16.31 10.02
C ALA A 391 4.53 -15.22 9.07
N GLY A 392 3.96 -15.09 7.86
CA GLY A 392 4.43 -14.13 6.85
C GLY A 392 3.44 -13.05 6.45
N GLY A 393 2.13 -13.28 6.61
CA GLY A 393 1.12 -12.50 5.89
C GLY A 393 0.68 -11.18 6.52
N ILE A 394 0.47 -11.09 7.84
CA ILE A 394 -0.40 -10.01 8.38
C ILE A 394 0.24 -9.20 9.53
N GLY A 395 1.41 -9.61 10.01
CA GLY A 395 2.31 -8.76 10.83
C GLY A 395 3.34 -7.97 10.01
N GLY A 396 3.62 -8.44 8.79
CA GLY A 396 4.73 -7.97 7.99
C GLY A 396 4.42 -6.82 7.04
N GLU A 397 3.18 -6.67 6.58
CA GLU A 397 2.90 -5.70 5.51
C GLU A 397 3.07 -4.25 5.99
N PHE A 398 2.67 -3.94 7.23
CA PHE A 398 2.77 -2.59 7.80
C PHE A 398 4.13 -2.26 8.44
N ALA A 399 4.91 -3.28 8.83
CA ALA A 399 6.20 -3.12 9.53
C ALA A 399 7.43 -3.57 8.71
N VAL A 400 7.34 -4.63 7.89
CA VAL A 400 8.49 -5.21 7.17
C VAL A 400 8.79 -4.46 5.86
N HIS A 401 7.79 -3.92 5.15
CA HIS A 401 8.05 -2.99 4.04
C HIS A 401 8.75 -1.72 4.55
N ARG A 402 8.29 -1.15 5.67
CA ARG A 402 8.98 0.00 6.30
C ARG A 402 10.39 -0.35 6.73
N VAL A 403 10.65 -1.57 7.23
CA VAL A 403 11.99 -2.00 7.63
C VAL A 403 12.90 -2.22 6.43
N ALA A 404 12.42 -2.87 5.35
CA ALA A 404 13.18 -3.06 4.12
C ALA A 404 13.50 -1.72 3.42
N ASP A 405 12.51 -0.84 3.30
CA ASP A 405 12.70 0.53 2.80
C ASP A 405 13.61 1.34 3.71
N ALA A 406 13.51 1.18 5.04
CA ALA A 406 14.42 1.83 5.98
C ALA A 406 15.86 1.33 5.84
N ILE A 407 16.09 0.02 5.65
CA ILE A 407 17.44 -0.54 5.44
C ILE A 407 18.07 0.08 4.20
N ALA A 408 17.36 0.07 3.07
CA ALA A 408 17.81 0.61 1.80
C ALA A 408 17.97 2.14 1.84
N SER A 409 17.02 2.85 2.45
CA SER A 409 17.02 4.31 2.58
C SER A 409 18.11 4.82 3.53
N MET A 410 18.33 4.17 4.68
CA MET A 410 19.40 4.53 5.61
C MET A 410 20.78 4.27 5.00
N PHE A 411 20.96 3.13 4.32
CA PHE A 411 22.18 2.87 3.56
C PHE A 411 22.38 3.91 2.47
N GLY A 412 21.35 4.17 1.65
CA GLY A 412 21.38 5.18 0.61
C GLY A 412 21.70 6.58 1.12
N SER A 413 21.11 6.99 2.25
CA SER A 413 21.35 8.28 2.92
C SER A 413 22.74 8.39 3.55
N ALA A 414 23.35 7.25 3.93
CA ALA A 414 24.74 7.22 4.38
C ALA A 414 25.73 7.39 3.22
N THR A 415 25.30 7.10 1.98
CA THR A 415 26.08 7.32 0.75
C THR A 415 25.71 8.66 0.09
N ASN A 416 26.62 9.24 -0.69
CA ASN A 416 26.29 10.37 -1.59
C ASN A 416 26.05 9.89 -3.03
N VAL A 417 25.67 8.62 -3.19
CA VAL A 417 25.81 7.90 -4.46
C VAL A 417 24.45 7.36 -4.88
N ARG A 418 23.97 7.84 -6.03
CA ARG A 418 22.83 7.23 -6.72
C ARG A 418 23.25 5.87 -7.30
N PRO A 419 22.34 4.90 -7.42
CA PRO A 419 22.58 3.68 -8.19
C PRO A 419 23.14 4.04 -9.59
N PRO A 420 23.89 3.14 -10.24
CA PRO A 420 24.29 3.33 -11.62
C PRO A 420 23.05 3.65 -12.46
N ASN A 421 23.16 4.68 -13.29
CA ASN A 421 22.11 5.03 -14.22
C ASN A 421 21.89 3.87 -15.19
N ARG A 422 20.64 3.43 -15.37
CA ARG A 422 20.23 2.47 -16.40
C ARG A 422 19.46 3.25 -17.43
N ASP A 423 19.96 3.26 -18.65
CA ASP A 423 19.71 4.33 -19.61
C ASP A 423 19.10 3.77 -20.91
N PRO A 424 17.94 3.09 -20.88
CA PRO A 424 17.35 2.59 -22.11
C PRO A 424 16.87 3.72 -23.03
N LEU A 425 17.04 3.49 -24.34
CA LEU A 425 16.51 4.36 -25.38
C LEU A 425 14.99 4.17 -25.50
N THR A 426 14.26 5.26 -25.30
CA THR A 426 12.79 5.29 -25.27
C THR A 426 12.24 6.19 -26.36
N LEU A 427 11.11 5.81 -26.96
CA LEU A 427 10.42 6.56 -28.00
C LEU A 427 9.01 6.96 -27.56
N ASP A 428 8.71 8.25 -27.74
CA ASP A 428 7.40 8.87 -27.58
C ASP A 428 6.49 8.50 -28.75
N LEU A 429 5.52 7.60 -28.54
CA LEU A 429 4.74 7.03 -29.63
C LEU A 429 3.46 7.80 -29.98
N ASP A 430 2.86 8.52 -29.04
CA ASP A 430 1.61 9.26 -29.22
C ASP A 430 1.79 10.79 -29.25
N ASN A 431 3.02 11.27 -29.09
CA ASN A 431 3.44 12.67 -29.25
C ASN A 431 2.85 13.62 -28.20
N ASP A 432 2.67 13.14 -26.97
CA ASP A 432 2.39 13.99 -25.81
C ASP A 432 3.61 14.18 -24.87
N GLY A 433 4.72 13.52 -25.20
CA GLY A 433 6.01 13.62 -24.52
C GLY A 433 6.30 12.36 -23.70
N LEU A 434 7.57 12.12 -23.40
CA LEU A 434 7.97 10.89 -22.70
C LEU A 434 7.45 10.83 -21.26
N GLU A 435 6.72 9.76 -20.93
CA GLU A 435 6.11 9.52 -19.64
C GLU A 435 6.72 8.31 -18.92
N THR A 436 6.90 8.44 -17.61
CA THR A 436 7.48 7.37 -16.79
C THR A 436 6.73 7.18 -15.47
N ILE A 437 6.89 6.00 -14.88
CA ILE A 437 6.43 5.65 -13.53
C ILE A 437 7.64 5.42 -12.62
N GLY A 438 7.50 5.79 -11.35
CA GLY A 438 8.51 5.53 -10.34
C GLY A 438 8.41 4.13 -9.78
N ILE A 439 9.36 3.75 -8.93
CA ILE A 439 9.31 2.48 -8.17
C ILE A 439 8.06 2.49 -7.30
N THR A 440 7.19 1.49 -7.49
CA THR A 440 5.96 1.32 -6.72
C THR A 440 6.11 0.16 -5.73
N PRO A 441 6.03 0.37 -4.41
CA PRO A 441 6.24 -0.69 -3.43
C PRO A 441 5.21 -1.82 -3.49
N THR A 442 4.00 -1.54 -3.96
CA THR A 442 2.88 -2.49 -4.00
C THR A 442 2.83 -3.34 -5.27
N ALA A 443 3.57 -2.97 -6.32
CA ALA A 443 3.64 -3.68 -7.59
C ALA A 443 4.98 -3.34 -8.27
N PRO A 444 6.11 -3.79 -7.71
CA PRO A 444 7.41 -3.37 -8.20
C PRO A 444 7.73 -4.07 -9.53
N ILE A 445 8.19 -3.28 -10.51
CA ILE A 445 8.71 -3.82 -11.77
C ILE A 445 10.15 -4.28 -11.56
N LEU A 446 10.45 -5.52 -11.92
CA LEU A 446 11.75 -6.15 -11.75
C LEU A 446 12.38 -6.43 -13.11
N PHE A 447 13.51 -5.80 -13.39
CA PHE A 447 14.23 -6.00 -14.65
C PHE A 447 15.74 -6.13 -14.42
N ASP A 448 16.39 -6.97 -15.21
CA ASP A 448 17.86 -7.17 -15.20
C ASP A 448 18.48 -6.18 -16.18
N HIS A 449 18.82 -4.99 -15.71
CA HIS A 449 19.30 -3.91 -16.57
C HIS A 449 20.76 -4.06 -17.04
N ASP A 450 21.60 -4.86 -16.38
CA ASP A 450 22.99 -5.08 -16.77
C ASP A 450 23.29 -6.47 -17.34
N GLY A 451 22.30 -7.36 -17.37
CA GLY A 451 22.47 -8.73 -17.82
C GLY A 451 23.31 -9.56 -16.86
N ASP A 452 23.30 -9.24 -15.56
CA ASP A 452 24.04 -9.95 -14.52
C ASP A 452 23.28 -11.17 -13.96
N ALA A 453 22.11 -11.46 -14.54
CA ALA A 453 21.15 -12.50 -14.16
C ALA A 453 20.39 -12.20 -12.86
N ILE A 454 20.42 -10.96 -12.37
CA ILE A 454 19.68 -10.48 -11.20
C ILE A 454 18.76 -9.32 -11.63
N LYS A 455 17.46 -9.56 -11.54
CA LYS A 455 16.47 -8.50 -11.72
C LYS A 455 16.47 -7.61 -10.50
N THR A 456 16.42 -6.29 -10.69
CA THR A 456 16.29 -5.32 -9.61
C THR A 456 15.05 -4.47 -9.81
N THR A 457 14.48 -3.98 -8.70
CA THR A 457 13.33 -3.07 -8.82
C THR A 457 13.73 -1.78 -9.50
N THR A 458 12.88 -1.35 -10.42
CA THR A 458 13.15 -0.18 -11.27
C THR A 458 11.89 0.66 -11.45
N GLY A 459 12.08 1.97 -11.66
CA GLY A 459 11.10 2.79 -12.35
C GLY A 459 11.00 2.34 -13.79
N TRP A 460 9.94 2.75 -14.49
CA TRP A 460 9.64 2.24 -15.82
C TRP A 460 9.06 3.31 -16.71
N ILE A 461 8.97 3.04 -18.00
CA ILE A 461 8.23 3.89 -18.95
C ILE A 461 6.73 3.58 -18.82
N LYS A 462 5.86 4.53 -19.17
CA LYS A 462 4.43 4.21 -19.27
C LYS A 462 4.14 3.39 -20.52
N SER A 463 2.96 2.76 -20.54
CA SER A 463 2.54 1.80 -21.58
C SER A 463 2.21 2.44 -22.94
N ASP A 464 1.99 3.75 -22.96
CA ASP A 464 1.79 4.60 -24.14
C ASP A 464 3.09 4.72 -24.96
N ASP A 465 4.24 4.86 -24.29
CA ASP A 465 5.59 4.89 -24.85
C ASP A 465 6.21 3.50 -25.09
N ALA A 466 7.38 3.46 -25.74
CA ALA A 466 8.10 2.21 -26.01
C ALA A 466 9.61 2.27 -25.79
N LEU A 467 10.18 1.16 -25.32
CA LEU A 467 11.61 0.90 -25.32
C LEU A 467 12.06 0.40 -26.70
N LEU A 468 13.21 0.89 -27.19
CA LEU A 468 13.87 0.30 -28.35
C LEU A 468 14.65 -0.94 -27.91
N VAL A 469 14.41 -2.06 -28.59
CA VAL A 469 15.00 -3.35 -28.24
C VAL A 469 15.48 -4.12 -29.46
N LEU A 470 16.46 -5.01 -29.25
CA LEU A 470 16.99 -5.93 -30.23
C LEU A 470 17.29 -7.28 -29.56
N ASP A 471 16.67 -8.35 -30.08
CA ASP A 471 16.99 -9.72 -29.69
C ASP A 471 18.42 -10.08 -30.14
N ARG A 472 19.40 -9.87 -29.26
CA ARG A 472 20.81 -10.10 -29.59
C ARG A 472 21.22 -11.56 -29.43
N ASN A 473 20.54 -12.32 -28.58
CA ASN A 473 20.88 -13.72 -28.28
C ASN A 473 20.04 -14.73 -29.10
N GLY A 474 18.99 -14.27 -29.79
CA GLY A 474 18.12 -15.06 -30.66
C GLY A 474 17.13 -15.96 -29.93
N ASN A 475 16.81 -15.67 -28.67
CA ASN A 475 15.90 -16.48 -27.85
C ASN A 475 14.41 -16.10 -28.02
N GLY A 476 14.12 -15.01 -28.74
CA GLY A 476 12.77 -14.51 -29.01
C GLY A 476 12.10 -13.80 -27.83
N LEU A 477 12.85 -13.48 -26.77
CA LEU A 477 12.41 -12.78 -25.56
C LEU A 477 13.24 -11.51 -25.39
N MET A 478 12.66 -10.44 -24.83
CA MET A 478 13.44 -9.31 -24.32
C MET A 478 13.47 -9.45 -22.81
N ASP A 479 14.57 -10.00 -22.28
CA ASP A 479 14.63 -10.47 -20.90
C ASP A 479 15.74 -9.83 -20.05
N ASN A 480 16.65 -9.06 -20.66
CA ASN A 480 17.69 -8.31 -19.95
C ASN A 480 18.20 -7.07 -20.72
N GLY A 481 19.00 -6.24 -20.05
CA GLY A 481 19.51 -4.98 -20.56
C GLY A 481 20.51 -5.09 -21.71
N CYS A 482 21.12 -6.26 -21.95
CA CYS A 482 21.93 -6.47 -23.15
C CYS A 482 21.08 -6.45 -24.43
N GLU A 483 19.75 -6.53 -24.33
CA GLU A 483 18.81 -6.48 -25.45
C GLU A 483 18.12 -5.12 -25.59
N LEU A 484 18.21 -4.28 -24.55
CA LEU A 484 17.88 -2.86 -24.63
C LEU A 484 18.99 -2.10 -25.37
N PHE A 485 18.73 -0.84 -25.72
CA PHE A 485 19.75 0.10 -26.18
C PHE A 485 20.14 1.02 -25.03
N GLY A 486 21.34 0.84 -24.47
CA GLY A 486 21.82 1.50 -23.25
C GLY A 486 23.25 1.08 -22.89
N ASP A 487 23.72 1.43 -21.70
CA ASP A 487 25.04 1.15 -21.12
C ASP A 487 25.37 -0.34 -21.03
N ALA A 488 24.37 -1.20 -20.91
CA ALA A 488 24.52 -2.66 -20.91
C ALA A 488 24.70 -3.25 -22.32
N THR A 489 24.53 -2.46 -23.39
CA THR A 489 24.69 -2.94 -24.77
C THR A 489 26.15 -3.23 -25.10
N ASP A 490 26.45 -4.42 -25.62
CA ASP A 490 27.76 -4.73 -26.18
C ASP A 490 27.98 -4.02 -27.52
N LEU A 491 29.14 -3.40 -27.68
CA LEU A 491 29.57 -2.83 -28.95
C LEU A 491 30.24 -3.90 -29.84
N TYR A 492 29.97 -3.87 -31.15
CA TYR A 492 30.63 -4.76 -32.11
C TYR A 492 32.17 -4.64 -32.13
N THR A 493 32.70 -3.50 -31.69
CA THR A 493 34.14 -3.25 -31.55
C THR A 493 34.75 -3.83 -30.27
N GLY A 494 33.92 -4.40 -29.39
CA GLY A 494 34.27 -4.84 -28.05
C GLY A 494 34.08 -3.74 -27.00
N GLY A 495 33.70 -4.16 -25.79
CA GLY A 495 33.32 -3.27 -24.69
C GLY A 495 31.82 -2.96 -24.68
N LYS A 496 31.38 -2.28 -23.63
CA LYS A 496 30.00 -1.81 -23.44
C LYS A 496 29.83 -0.40 -24.03
N ALA A 497 28.61 -0.06 -24.44
CA ALA A 497 28.26 1.28 -24.88
C ALA A 497 28.44 2.30 -23.73
N ALA A 498 28.74 3.54 -24.09
CA ALA A 498 28.85 4.62 -23.09
C ALA A 498 27.49 5.15 -22.66
N ASP A 499 26.52 5.12 -23.57
CA ASP A 499 25.14 5.54 -23.41
C ASP A 499 24.23 4.88 -24.49
N SER A 500 22.92 5.11 -24.40
CA SER A 500 21.92 4.59 -25.34
C SER A 500 22.11 5.00 -26.81
N PHE A 501 22.63 6.19 -27.07
CA PHE A 501 22.88 6.69 -28.42
C PHE A 501 24.17 6.13 -29.02
N ALA A 502 25.18 5.87 -28.19
CA ALA A 502 26.35 5.10 -28.56
C ALA A 502 25.97 3.65 -28.90
N ALA A 503 25.01 3.06 -28.18
CA ALA A 503 24.42 1.76 -28.50
C ALA A 503 23.64 1.79 -29.82
N LEU A 504 22.94 2.88 -30.14
CA LEU A 504 22.24 3.04 -31.43
C LEU A 504 23.20 3.26 -32.60
N ALA A 505 24.28 4.02 -32.38
CA ALA A 505 25.24 4.43 -33.42
C ALA A 505 25.92 3.26 -34.14
N GLN A 506 26.02 2.10 -33.50
CA GLN A 506 26.61 0.91 -34.13
C GLN A 506 25.68 0.27 -35.19
N GLU A 507 24.38 0.57 -35.14
CA GLU A 507 23.39 0.04 -36.09
C GLU A 507 23.30 0.89 -37.37
N ASP A 508 23.89 2.10 -37.39
CA ASP A 508 24.10 2.92 -38.59
C ASP A 508 25.30 2.36 -39.39
N THR A 509 25.01 1.32 -40.17
CA THR A 509 26.01 0.56 -40.92
C THR A 509 26.52 1.32 -42.15
N ASN A 510 25.69 2.20 -42.72
CA ASN A 510 26.03 2.98 -43.90
C ASN A 510 26.71 4.34 -43.54
N ARG A 511 26.64 4.75 -42.27
CA ARG A 511 27.20 5.96 -41.67
C ARG A 511 26.62 7.27 -42.20
N ASP A 512 25.33 7.30 -42.48
CA ASP A 512 24.62 8.50 -42.91
C ASP A 512 24.01 9.31 -41.75
N GLY A 513 24.19 8.84 -40.51
CA GLY A 513 23.69 9.46 -39.29
C GLY A 513 22.29 9.00 -38.89
N LYS A 514 21.75 7.99 -39.57
CA LYS A 514 20.43 7.41 -39.32
C LYS A 514 20.52 5.90 -39.26
N VAL A 515 19.57 5.30 -38.53
CA VAL A 515 19.31 3.87 -38.58
C VAL A 515 17.97 3.70 -39.30
N ASP A 516 18.02 3.24 -40.55
CA ASP A 516 16.85 3.10 -41.42
C ASP A 516 16.88 1.81 -42.26
N ALA A 517 15.94 1.64 -43.19
CA ALA A 517 15.83 0.43 -44.01
C ALA A 517 17.07 0.13 -44.90
N LEU A 518 18.02 1.06 -45.01
CA LEU A 518 19.32 0.83 -45.66
C LEU A 518 20.34 0.14 -44.75
N ASP A 519 20.04 0.02 -43.45
CA ASP A 519 20.88 -0.65 -42.47
C ASP A 519 20.53 -2.12 -42.26
N ALA A 520 21.57 -2.92 -42.04
CA ALA A 520 21.47 -4.37 -42.07
C ALA A 520 20.49 -4.96 -41.04
N ARG A 521 20.31 -4.31 -39.88
CA ARG A 521 19.52 -4.81 -38.75
C ARG A 521 18.25 -4.00 -38.47
N PHE A 522 17.91 -3.01 -39.29
CA PHE A 522 16.70 -2.20 -39.06
C PHE A 522 15.42 -3.04 -39.00
N ALA A 523 15.33 -4.09 -39.82
CA ALA A 523 14.20 -5.02 -39.82
C ALA A 523 14.12 -5.92 -38.57
N ASP A 524 15.21 -6.03 -37.80
CA ASP A 524 15.28 -6.85 -36.59
C ASP A 524 14.93 -6.04 -35.33
N LEU A 525 15.01 -4.71 -35.39
CA LEU A 525 14.62 -3.81 -34.30
C LEU A 525 13.13 -3.96 -33.95
N ARG A 526 12.83 -3.86 -32.65
CA ARG A 526 11.46 -3.88 -32.13
C ARG A 526 11.23 -2.71 -31.18
N LEU A 527 9.96 -2.36 -31.02
CA LEU A 527 9.46 -1.46 -29.99
C LEU A 527 8.70 -2.30 -28.97
N TRP A 528 9.15 -2.25 -27.72
CA TRP A 528 8.53 -2.93 -26.60
C TRP A 528 7.67 -1.95 -25.80
N ARG A 529 6.36 -2.18 -25.81
CA ARG A 529 5.38 -1.49 -24.98
C ARG A 529 4.90 -2.45 -23.91
N ASP A 530 5.42 -2.31 -22.70
CA ASP A 530 4.97 -3.09 -21.54
C ASP A 530 3.56 -2.60 -21.14
N LEU A 531 2.52 -3.32 -21.56
CA LEU A 531 1.13 -2.88 -21.46
C LEU A 531 0.54 -3.18 -20.08
N ASN A 532 1.05 -4.22 -19.42
CA ASN A 532 0.61 -4.64 -18.09
C ASN A 532 1.58 -4.22 -16.98
N GLN A 533 2.71 -3.60 -17.33
CA GLN A 533 3.71 -3.04 -16.42
C GLN A 533 4.29 -4.11 -15.50
N ASP A 534 4.66 -5.26 -16.06
CA ASP A 534 5.24 -6.39 -15.32
C ASP A 534 6.73 -6.62 -15.58
N GLY A 535 7.34 -5.85 -16.50
CA GLY A 535 8.75 -5.94 -16.85
C GLY A 535 9.12 -7.22 -17.62
N LEU A 536 8.13 -7.99 -18.11
CA LEU A 536 8.35 -9.21 -18.88
C LEU A 536 7.88 -9.01 -20.32
N SER A 537 8.79 -9.08 -21.27
CA SER A 537 8.39 -8.92 -22.67
C SER A 537 7.56 -10.11 -23.17
N GLN A 538 6.34 -9.84 -23.64
CA GLN A 538 5.51 -10.85 -24.30
C GLN A 538 5.21 -10.51 -25.77
N ALA A 539 4.79 -11.52 -26.55
CA ALA A 539 4.62 -11.39 -27.99
C ALA A 539 3.59 -10.32 -28.41
N ASN A 540 2.59 -10.04 -27.56
CA ASN A 540 1.57 -8.99 -27.80
C ASN A 540 2.06 -7.58 -27.47
N GLU A 541 3.25 -7.44 -26.89
CA GLU A 541 3.86 -6.17 -26.47
C GLU A 541 4.96 -5.69 -27.41
N LEU A 542 5.45 -6.60 -28.26
CA LEU A 542 6.50 -6.33 -29.24
C LEU A 542 5.89 -5.96 -30.59
N SER A 543 6.35 -4.84 -31.14
CA SER A 543 5.98 -4.41 -32.49
C SER A 543 7.19 -4.04 -33.32
N THR A 544 7.07 -4.11 -34.65
CA THR A 544 8.12 -3.62 -35.55
C THR A 544 8.05 -2.09 -35.67
N LEU A 545 9.18 -1.45 -35.98
CA LEU A 545 9.22 0.00 -36.23
C LEU A 545 8.25 0.39 -37.35
N GLU A 546 8.21 -0.40 -38.44
CA GLU A 546 7.30 -0.19 -39.57
C GLU A 546 5.83 -0.25 -39.15
N ALA A 547 5.45 -1.17 -38.25
CA ALA A 547 4.08 -1.29 -37.77
C ALA A 547 3.63 -0.07 -36.94
N GLN A 548 4.56 0.60 -36.27
CA GLN A 548 4.33 1.87 -35.56
C GLN A 548 4.58 3.10 -36.45
N GLY A 549 4.81 2.89 -37.75
CA GLY A 549 5.03 3.97 -38.71
C GLY A 549 6.37 4.69 -38.54
N VAL A 550 7.36 4.11 -37.83
CA VAL A 550 8.72 4.65 -37.69
C VAL A 550 9.59 4.18 -38.85
N VAL A 551 10.20 5.12 -39.58
CA VAL A 551 10.99 4.83 -40.79
C VAL A 551 12.48 5.12 -40.65
N ALA A 552 12.90 5.92 -39.68
CA ALA A 552 14.31 6.15 -39.38
C ALA A 552 14.50 6.64 -37.93
N LEU A 553 15.60 6.26 -37.30
CA LEU A 553 16.06 6.79 -36.01
C LEU A 553 17.32 7.64 -36.23
N ASN A 554 17.38 8.87 -35.70
CA ASN A 554 18.58 9.69 -35.84
C ASN A 554 19.57 9.37 -34.72
N VAL A 555 20.84 9.15 -35.08
CA VAL A 555 21.90 8.79 -34.13
C VAL A 555 22.37 9.99 -33.30
N ALA A 556 22.20 11.20 -33.82
CA ALA A 556 22.61 12.42 -33.13
C ALA A 556 21.70 12.71 -31.92
N ASN A 557 22.33 13.02 -30.79
CA ASN A 557 21.64 13.45 -29.56
C ASN A 557 22.02 14.89 -29.17
N THR A 558 21.25 15.43 -28.24
CA THR A 558 21.56 16.68 -27.54
C THR A 558 21.50 16.39 -26.05
N SER A 559 22.55 16.78 -25.34
CA SER A 559 22.60 16.52 -23.91
C SER A 559 21.51 17.26 -23.16
N HIS A 560 20.87 16.54 -22.24
CA HIS A 560 19.81 17.03 -21.37
C HIS A 560 20.16 16.69 -19.92
N ALA A 561 19.27 16.99 -18.97
CA ALA A 561 19.43 16.57 -17.57
C ALA A 561 18.17 16.85 -16.75
N GLN A 562 17.01 16.33 -17.15
CA GLN A 562 15.77 16.57 -16.43
C GLN A 562 15.45 15.42 -15.49
N LEU A 563 15.58 15.67 -14.18
CA LEU A 563 15.06 14.76 -13.15
C LEU A 563 13.54 14.92 -13.05
N LEU A 564 12.83 13.79 -13.10
CA LEU A 564 11.38 13.71 -12.97
C LEU A 564 10.99 13.48 -11.51
N ALA A 565 9.76 13.86 -11.16
CA ALA A 565 9.25 13.78 -9.78
C ALA A 565 9.20 12.35 -9.22
N ASN A 566 9.12 11.36 -10.11
CA ASN A 566 9.07 9.93 -9.80
C ASN A 566 10.47 9.28 -9.65
N GLY A 567 11.55 10.06 -9.73
CA GLY A 567 12.92 9.60 -9.52
C GLY A 567 13.70 9.24 -10.78
N ASN A 568 13.02 9.04 -11.92
CA ASN A 568 13.63 8.81 -13.23
C ASN A 568 14.23 10.11 -13.78
N ARG A 569 15.14 10.03 -14.76
CA ARG A 569 15.73 11.21 -15.38
C ARG A 569 15.86 11.05 -16.89
N ILE A 570 15.50 12.09 -17.64
CA ILE A 570 15.79 12.18 -19.07
C ILE A 570 17.21 12.74 -19.22
N ALA A 571 18.14 11.89 -19.66
CA ALA A 571 19.57 12.18 -19.74
C ALA A 571 19.93 12.90 -21.04
N ASP A 572 19.50 12.40 -22.19
CA ASP A 572 19.79 12.99 -23.50
C ASP A 572 18.56 12.90 -24.41
N LEU A 573 18.42 13.86 -25.34
CA LEU A 573 17.31 13.93 -26.29
C LEU A 573 17.78 13.65 -27.72
N GLY A 574 16.99 12.86 -28.44
CA GLY A 574 17.17 12.52 -29.84
C GLY A 574 15.90 12.73 -30.65
N SER A 575 15.84 12.14 -31.84
CA SER A 575 14.68 12.25 -32.72
C SER A 575 14.55 11.04 -33.65
N PHE A 576 13.34 10.79 -34.11
CA PHE A 576 13.03 9.78 -35.13
C PHE A 576 12.07 10.34 -36.18
N VAL A 577 11.91 9.62 -37.28
CA VAL A 577 11.10 10.02 -38.44
C VAL A 577 9.95 9.04 -38.62
N ARG A 578 8.72 9.55 -38.74
CA ARG A 578 7.54 8.75 -39.08
C ARG A 578 7.23 8.77 -40.57
N SER A 579 6.49 7.75 -41.02
CA SER A 579 6.10 7.52 -42.42
C SER A 579 5.19 8.60 -43.01
N ASP A 580 4.44 9.33 -42.18
CA ASP A 580 3.58 10.44 -42.58
C ASP A 580 4.33 11.78 -42.72
N GLY A 581 5.65 11.76 -42.50
CA GLY A 581 6.52 12.93 -42.55
C GLY A 581 6.44 13.79 -41.29
N THR A 582 5.69 13.39 -40.26
CA THR A 582 5.81 13.97 -38.92
C THR A 582 7.11 13.43 -38.30
N GLY A 583 7.98 14.34 -37.88
CA GLY A 583 9.40 14.03 -37.63
C GLY A 583 10.22 15.24 -38.01
N GLY A 584 10.04 16.31 -37.25
CA GLY A 584 10.63 17.61 -37.50
C GLY A 584 11.82 17.88 -36.59
N THR A 585 12.84 18.52 -37.16
CA THR A 585 13.99 19.14 -36.50
C THR A 585 13.73 19.66 -35.07
N LEU A 586 14.73 19.53 -34.19
CA LEU A 586 14.87 20.16 -32.86
C LEU A 586 13.83 21.28 -32.59
N GLY A 587 12.72 20.91 -31.96
CA GLY A 587 11.63 21.82 -31.60
C GLY A 587 10.23 21.37 -31.99
N ASP A 588 10.07 20.42 -32.93
CA ASP A 588 8.78 19.78 -33.24
C ASP A 588 8.84 18.30 -32.81
N THR A 589 8.11 17.95 -31.76
CA THR A 589 8.23 16.70 -31.00
C THR A 589 7.94 15.44 -31.84
N ALA A 590 8.99 14.64 -32.00
CA ALA A 590 8.94 13.19 -32.00
C ALA A 590 10.09 12.79 -31.08
N GLN A 591 9.81 12.71 -29.78
CA GLN A 591 10.86 12.65 -28.75
C GLN A 591 11.36 11.21 -28.60
N MET A 592 12.61 10.98 -28.96
CA MET A 592 13.35 9.80 -28.50
C MET A 592 14.30 10.29 -27.41
N ALA A 593 14.49 9.54 -26.33
CA ALA A 593 15.41 9.95 -25.29
C ALA A 593 16.10 8.78 -24.63
N ASP A 594 17.25 9.12 -24.06
CA ASP A 594 17.93 8.34 -23.06
C ASP A 594 17.27 8.60 -21.70
N ILE A 595 16.74 7.56 -21.06
CA ILE A 595 16.08 7.67 -19.75
C ILE A 595 16.87 6.90 -18.70
N ASP A 596 17.48 7.60 -17.75
CA ASP A 596 18.00 7.06 -16.50
C ASP A 596 16.82 6.59 -15.61
N LEU A 597 16.49 5.29 -15.64
CA LEU A 597 15.45 4.72 -14.78
C LEU A 597 15.92 4.66 -13.32
N ALA A 598 15.02 5.03 -12.39
CA ALA A 598 15.25 4.88 -10.97
C ALA A 598 15.44 3.39 -10.64
N SER A 599 16.38 3.03 -9.78
CA SER A 599 16.60 1.63 -9.39
C SER A 599 16.73 1.51 -7.88
N ASN A 600 16.22 0.42 -7.33
CA ASN A 600 16.48 0.00 -5.95
C ASN A 600 16.98 -1.45 -5.93
N PRO A 601 18.32 -1.65 -5.97
CA PRO A 601 18.91 -2.99 -6.00
C PRO A 601 18.69 -3.80 -4.74
N PHE A 602 18.27 -3.19 -3.63
CA PHE A 602 17.93 -3.93 -2.40
C PHE A 602 16.81 -4.94 -2.66
N TYR A 603 15.79 -4.55 -3.43
CA TYR A 603 14.76 -5.47 -3.88
C TYR A 603 15.18 -6.10 -5.19
N SER A 604 15.51 -7.38 -5.14
CA SER A 604 16.08 -8.11 -6.27
C SER A 604 15.54 -9.53 -6.40
N GLN A 605 15.68 -10.10 -7.58
CA GLN A 605 15.31 -11.47 -7.88
C GLN A 605 16.35 -12.10 -8.81
N PHE A 606 16.94 -13.21 -8.39
CA PHE A 606 17.77 -14.02 -9.26
C PHE A 606 16.91 -14.69 -10.34
N THR A 607 17.37 -14.63 -11.59
CA THR A 607 16.68 -15.25 -12.73
C THR A 607 16.74 -16.77 -12.72
N ASP A 608 17.67 -17.35 -11.96
CA ASP A 608 17.87 -18.79 -11.79
C ASP A 608 17.48 -19.27 -10.38
N THR A 609 17.28 -20.58 -10.25
CA THR A 609 16.99 -21.22 -8.96
C THR A 609 18.03 -22.28 -8.62
N VAL A 610 18.46 -22.31 -7.36
CA VAL A 610 19.39 -23.32 -6.84
C VAL A 610 18.60 -24.47 -6.20
N ALA A 611 18.83 -25.69 -6.65
CA ALA A 611 18.22 -26.88 -6.06
C ALA A 611 18.65 -27.05 -4.59
N LEU A 612 17.68 -27.31 -3.70
CA LEU A 612 17.95 -27.48 -2.28
C LEU A 612 18.58 -28.83 -1.97
N THR A 613 19.58 -28.84 -1.10
CA THR A 613 20.16 -30.08 -0.57
C THR A 613 19.24 -30.73 0.47
N GLU A 614 19.35 -32.04 0.69
CA GLU A 614 18.61 -32.75 1.75
C GLU A 614 18.80 -32.10 3.14
N ALA A 615 20.01 -31.59 3.42
CA ALA A 615 20.34 -30.97 4.69
C ALA A 615 19.67 -29.60 4.89
N THR A 616 19.35 -28.87 3.82
CA THR A 616 18.77 -27.53 3.87
C THR A 616 17.25 -27.52 3.73
N GLN A 617 16.66 -28.59 3.17
CA GLN A 617 15.20 -28.73 3.01
C GLN A 617 14.42 -28.61 4.32
N GLY A 618 14.99 -28.99 5.47
CA GLY A 618 14.33 -28.91 6.79
C GLY A 618 14.57 -27.61 7.55
N LEU A 619 15.53 -26.77 7.14
CA LEU A 619 15.99 -25.59 7.88
C LEU A 619 15.09 -24.37 7.69
N PRO A 620 15.04 -23.37 8.59
CA PRO A 620 14.31 -22.13 8.33
C PRO A 620 14.92 -21.40 7.12
N ASP A 621 14.19 -20.50 6.49
CA ASP A 621 14.66 -19.79 5.29
C ASP A 621 14.13 -18.36 5.29
N MET A 622 14.70 -17.52 4.45
CA MET A 622 14.27 -16.15 4.27
C MET A 622 14.60 -15.67 2.87
N ALA A 623 13.79 -14.77 2.32
CA ALA A 623 14.10 -14.13 1.05
C ALA A 623 15.41 -13.34 1.19
N GLY A 624 16.24 -13.40 0.16
CA GLY A 624 17.45 -12.57 0.06
C GLY A 624 17.11 -11.15 -0.41
N ALA A 625 18.14 -10.33 -0.52
CA ALA A 625 18.06 -8.97 -1.04
C ALA A 625 19.40 -8.59 -1.67
N GLY A 626 19.41 -7.60 -2.58
CA GLY A 626 20.63 -7.21 -3.26
C GLY A 626 21.21 -8.35 -4.09
N MET A 627 22.49 -8.63 -3.88
CA MET A 627 23.18 -9.73 -4.53
C MET A 627 23.27 -10.98 -3.65
N VAL A 628 22.41 -11.10 -2.63
CA VAL A 628 22.35 -12.24 -1.71
C VAL A 628 21.11 -13.07 -2.00
N ARG A 629 21.28 -14.37 -2.30
CA ARG A 629 20.18 -15.32 -2.56
C ARG A 629 19.36 -15.60 -1.29
N SER A 630 18.19 -16.22 -1.42
CA SER A 630 17.45 -16.73 -0.25
C SER A 630 18.29 -17.70 0.59
N LEU A 631 18.07 -17.72 1.91
CA LEU A 631 18.92 -18.44 2.88
C LEU A 631 19.17 -19.90 2.51
N ARG A 632 18.13 -20.66 2.15
CA ARG A 632 18.29 -22.07 1.76
C ARG A 632 18.98 -22.24 0.43
N GLN A 633 18.72 -21.37 -0.55
CA GLN A 633 19.41 -21.44 -1.83
C GLN A 633 20.90 -21.14 -1.65
N ALA A 634 21.22 -20.07 -0.91
CA ALA A 634 22.57 -19.71 -0.51
C ALA A 634 23.27 -20.86 0.24
N ALA A 635 22.59 -21.49 1.20
CA ALA A 635 23.11 -22.61 1.98
C ALA A 635 23.26 -23.90 1.15
N SER A 636 22.60 -23.97 -0.01
CA SER A 636 22.65 -25.12 -0.93
C SER A 636 23.69 -24.94 -2.04
N LEU A 637 24.37 -23.79 -2.11
CA LEU A 637 25.46 -23.58 -3.04
C LEU A 637 26.59 -24.57 -2.77
N ALA A 638 27.14 -25.14 -3.84
CA ALA A 638 28.27 -26.07 -3.77
C ALA A 638 29.61 -25.34 -3.55
N THR A 639 29.65 -24.44 -2.56
CA THR A 639 30.81 -23.63 -2.16
C THR A 639 31.11 -23.81 -0.68
N PRO A 640 32.35 -23.52 -0.22
CA PRO A 640 32.68 -23.51 1.21
C PRO A 640 31.78 -22.57 2.03
N GLU A 641 31.41 -21.43 1.46
CA GLU A 641 30.55 -20.42 2.08
C GLU A 641 29.13 -20.94 2.26
N GLY A 642 28.56 -21.59 1.23
CA GLY A 642 27.23 -22.23 1.31
C GLY A 642 27.19 -23.33 2.37
N ALA A 643 28.23 -24.17 2.43
CA ALA A 643 28.35 -25.21 3.46
C ALA A 643 28.47 -24.63 4.88
N ALA A 644 29.22 -23.54 5.06
CA ALA A 644 29.33 -22.85 6.34
C ALA A 644 27.99 -22.24 6.79
N LEU A 645 27.26 -21.63 5.85
CA LEU A 645 25.92 -21.10 6.10
C LEU A 645 24.94 -22.20 6.50
N ALA A 646 24.95 -23.36 5.82
CA ALA A 646 24.08 -24.49 6.16
C ALA A 646 24.28 -24.98 7.60
N VAL A 647 25.54 -25.02 8.08
CA VAL A 647 25.85 -25.41 9.47
C VAL A 647 25.31 -24.38 10.47
N LEU A 648 25.54 -23.09 10.23
CA LEU A 648 25.05 -22.02 11.12
C LEU A 648 23.53 -21.96 11.16
N LEU A 649 22.88 -22.13 10.01
CA LEU A 649 21.42 -22.17 9.91
C LEU A 649 20.84 -23.38 10.64
N GLY A 650 21.53 -24.53 10.60
CA GLY A 650 21.21 -25.70 11.41
C GLY A 650 21.34 -25.45 12.91
N GLN A 651 22.39 -24.75 13.34
CA GLN A 651 22.56 -24.35 14.75
C GLN A 651 21.45 -23.40 15.21
N TYR A 652 21.10 -22.42 14.37
CA TYR A 652 20.02 -21.48 14.66
C TYR A 652 18.67 -22.19 14.81
N ALA A 653 18.38 -23.14 13.93
CA ALA A 653 17.14 -23.93 13.97
C ALA A 653 16.99 -24.79 15.24
N GLN A 654 18.11 -25.20 15.84
CA GLN A 654 18.15 -26.01 17.06
C GLN A 654 18.25 -25.19 18.35
N ALA A 655 18.48 -23.88 18.25
CA ALA A 655 18.55 -22.99 19.41
C ALA A 655 17.17 -22.86 20.05
N THR A 656 17.08 -23.20 21.34
CA THR A 656 15.80 -23.23 22.08
C THR A 656 15.51 -21.95 22.84
N THR A 657 16.49 -21.04 22.94
CA THR A 657 16.36 -19.78 23.69
C THR A 657 16.56 -18.57 22.78
N ARG A 658 15.92 -17.45 23.13
CA ARG A 658 16.13 -16.16 22.45
C ARG A 658 17.59 -15.73 22.46
N SER A 659 18.28 -15.91 23.58
CA SER A 659 19.68 -15.49 23.72
C SER A 659 20.61 -16.26 22.77
N GLU A 660 20.44 -17.58 22.64
CA GLU A 660 21.19 -18.40 21.69
C GLU A 660 20.90 -18.00 20.24
N GLN A 661 19.63 -17.77 19.89
CA GLN A 661 19.25 -17.31 18.55
C GLN A 661 19.89 -15.95 18.24
N GLN A 662 19.79 -14.98 19.16
CA GLN A 662 20.38 -13.64 19.02
C GLN A 662 21.91 -13.68 18.86
N ALA A 663 22.60 -14.56 19.59
CA ALA A 663 24.06 -14.72 19.50
C ALA A 663 24.52 -15.28 18.14
N LEU A 664 23.65 -16.02 17.44
CA LEU A 664 23.94 -16.61 16.14
C LEU A 664 23.65 -15.67 14.96
N LEU A 665 22.92 -14.57 15.15
CA LEU A 665 22.51 -13.68 14.05
C LEU A 665 23.68 -13.00 13.33
N ASP A 666 24.66 -12.44 14.06
CA ASP A 666 25.80 -11.77 13.40
C ASP A 666 26.66 -12.76 12.58
N PRO A 667 27.04 -13.95 13.11
CA PRO A 667 27.67 -14.99 12.31
C PRO A 667 26.83 -15.45 11.12
N LEU A 668 25.52 -15.60 11.29
CA LEU A 668 24.60 -16.04 10.24
C LEU A 668 24.52 -15.02 9.10
N LEU A 669 24.37 -13.72 9.42
CA LEU A 669 24.37 -12.63 8.44
C LEU A 669 25.68 -12.56 7.67
N ALA A 670 26.81 -12.66 8.36
CA ALA A 670 28.13 -12.65 7.71
C ALA A 670 28.30 -13.85 6.76
N ALA A 671 27.94 -15.06 7.20
CA ALA A 671 28.01 -16.26 6.36
C ALA A 671 27.03 -16.20 5.18
N TRP A 672 25.85 -15.61 5.38
CA TRP A 672 24.85 -15.45 4.34
C TRP A 672 25.30 -14.44 3.28
N ALA A 673 25.76 -13.27 3.70
CA ALA A 673 26.34 -12.27 2.80
C ALA A 673 27.52 -12.85 2.01
N ALA A 674 28.42 -13.62 2.66
CA ALA A 674 29.59 -14.22 2.03
C ALA A 674 29.27 -15.18 0.87
N THR A 675 28.03 -15.68 0.77
CA THR A 675 27.60 -16.50 -0.38
C THR A 675 27.42 -15.71 -1.67
N SER A 676 27.31 -14.38 -1.58
CA SER A 676 27.24 -13.49 -2.74
C SER A 676 28.58 -13.44 -3.49
N PRO A 677 28.59 -13.44 -4.83
CA PRO A 677 29.81 -13.22 -5.60
C PRO A 677 30.23 -11.73 -5.67
N MET A 678 29.42 -10.81 -5.12
CA MET A 678 29.67 -9.37 -5.20
C MET A 678 30.94 -8.99 -4.44
N VAL A 679 31.84 -8.28 -5.12
CA VAL A 679 33.02 -7.65 -4.50
C VAL A 679 32.62 -6.35 -3.82
N THR A 680 33.13 -6.11 -2.62
CA THR A 680 32.73 -4.98 -1.75
C THR A 680 33.89 -4.01 -1.53
N THR A 681 33.64 -2.90 -0.81
CA THR A 681 34.67 -1.88 -0.54
C THR A 681 35.94 -2.47 0.08
N PHE A 682 35.77 -3.41 1.02
CA PHE A 682 36.88 -4.07 1.71
C PHE A 682 37.35 -5.36 1.04
N ASP A 683 36.62 -5.83 0.02
CA ASP A 683 36.89 -7.05 -0.74
C ASP A 683 37.25 -6.76 -2.21
N GLY A 684 37.94 -5.64 -2.44
CA GLY A 684 38.62 -5.38 -3.72
C GLY A 684 37.76 -4.78 -4.83
N ALA A 685 36.57 -4.23 -4.54
CA ALA A 685 35.73 -3.57 -5.55
C ALA A 685 36.45 -2.46 -6.34
N TYR A 686 37.46 -1.81 -5.74
CA TYR A 686 38.26 -0.76 -6.37
C TYR A 686 39.65 -1.26 -6.82
N ALA A 687 39.78 -2.53 -7.19
CA ALA A 687 41.03 -3.07 -7.71
C ALA A 687 41.54 -2.24 -8.90
N GLY A 688 42.82 -1.85 -8.88
CA GLY A 688 43.41 -0.91 -9.86
C GLY A 688 43.40 0.56 -9.43
N HIS A 689 42.69 0.89 -8.35
CA HIS A 689 42.65 2.23 -7.76
C HIS A 689 43.37 2.27 -6.40
N PRO A 690 44.17 3.31 -6.12
CA PRO A 690 44.62 3.57 -4.75
C PRO A 690 43.42 3.85 -3.83
N LEU A 691 43.06 2.89 -2.97
CA LEU A 691 41.94 3.00 -2.03
C LEU A 691 42.41 3.46 -0.65
N THR A 692 41.75 4.47 -0.09
CA THR A 692 41.86 4.85 1.33
C THR A 692 40.49 4.75 2.00
N VAL A 693 40.37 3.92 3.03
CA VAL A 693 39.14 3.82 3.83
C VAL A 693 39.37 4.36 5.24
N ASN A 694 38.73 5.48 5.55
CA ASN A 694 38.80 6.16 6.84
C ASN A 694 37.48 5.99 7.60
N VAL A 695 37.56 5.51 8.83
CA VAL A 695 36.41 5.47 9.74
C VAL A 695 36.66 6.50 10.83
N GLU A 696 35.84 7.56 10.84
CA GLU A 696 36.06 8.69 11.74
C GLU A 696 36.10 8.24 13.20
N GLY A 697 37.16 8.63 13.93
CA GLY A 697 37.35 8.26 15.33
C GLY A 697 37.84 6.83 15.59
N VAL A 698 38.05 6.01 14.55
CA VAL A 698 38.46 4.60 14.69
C VAL A 698 39.82 4.37 14.04
N ALA A 699 40.77 3.84 14.81
CA ALA A 699 42.11 3.56 14.31
C ALA A 699 42.11 2.41 13.28
N THR A 700 42.74 2.63 12.12
CA THR A 700 42.90 1.61 11.07
C THR A 700 43.53 0.33 11.63
N GLY A 701 42.94 -0.82 11.28
CA GLY A 701 43.42 -2.14 11.73
C GLY A 701 43.02 -2.52 13.16
N SER A 702 42.34 -1.65 13.91
CA SER A 702 41.77 -2.00 15.22
C SER A 702 40.60 -2.99 15.09
N ALA A 703 40.21 -3.66 16.18
CA ALA A 703 39.03 -4.53 16.20
C ALA A 703 37.73 -3.77 15.82
N ALA A 704 37.60 -2.52 16.24
CA ALA A 704 36.47 -1.66 15.87
C ALA A 704 36.47 -1.33 14.36
N TYR A 705 37.64 -1.16 13.76
CA TYR A 705 37.77 -0.96 12.31
C TYR A 705 37.33 -2.21 11.54
N GLN A 706 37.74 -3.40 11.99
CA GLN A 706 37.33 -4.67 11.38
C GLN A 706 35.84 -4.94 11.53
N ALA A 707 35.24 -4.56 12.67
CA ALA A 707 33.79 -4.64 12.86
C ALA A 707 33.04 -3.74 11.87
N TRP A 708 33.53 -2.53 11.62
CA TRP A 708 32.97 -1.64 10.60
C TRP A 708 33.16 -2.20 9.18
N ALA A 709 34.31 -2.79 8.89
CA ALA A 709 34.55 -3.44 7.61
C ALA A 709 33.56 -4.58 7.34
N ALA A 710 33.35 -5.46 8.32
CA ALA A 710 32.38 -6.55 8.22
C ALA A 710 30.94 -6.05 8.08
N LYS A 711 30.54 -5.02 8.83
CA LYS A 711 29.20 -4.41 8.70
C LYS A 711 28.97 -3.82 7.32
N LEU A 712 29.96 -3.08 6.79
CA LEU A 712 29.82 -2.47 5.48
C LEU A 712 29.77 -3.53 4.37
N ASP A 713 30.60 -4.58 4.44
CA ASP A 713 30.57 -5.70 3.50
C ASP A 713 29.19 -6.37 3.42
N ILE A 714 28.58 -6.68 4.58
CA ILE A 714 27.23 -7.23 4.65
C ILE A 714 26.22 -6.28 4.01
N LEU A 715 26.24 -5.00 4.39
CA LEU A 715 25.29 -4.02 3.87
C LEU A 715 25.44 -3.80 2.37
N GLU A 716 26.65 -3.74 1.84
CA GLU A 716 26.89 -3.58 0.40
C GLU A 716 26.30 -4.74 -0.41
N ARG A 717 26.50 -5.99 0.06
CA ARG A 717 25.95 -7.19 -0.58
C ARG A 717 24.43 -7.23 -0.54
N PHE A 718 23.82 -6.92 0.60
CA PHE A 718 22.35 -6.88 0.76
C PHE A 718 21.69 -5.69 0.06
N ASN A 719 22.42 -4.60 -0.17
CA ASN A 719 21.96 -3.47 -0.99
C ASN A 719 22.35 -3.62 -2.47
N GLY A 720 23.07 -4.69 -2.84
CA GLY A 720 23.51 -4.96 -4.21
C GLY A 720 24.41 -3.90 -4.82
N ARG A 721 25.09 -3.07 -4.01
CA ARG A 721 25.97 -2.00 -4.50
C ARG A 721 27.03 -1.59 -3.48
N THR A 722 28.16 -1.12 -3.98
CA THR A 722 29.25 -0.60 -3.14
C THR A 722 28.91 0.78 -2.57
N PHE A 723 29.57 1.15 -1.48
CA PHE A 723 29.35 2.40 -0.75
C PHE A 723 29.63 3.63 -1.62
N ASN A 724 30.68 3.56 -2.45
CA ASN A 724 30.90 4.50 -3.55
C ASN A 724 30.80 3.78 -4.90
N VAL A 725 30.42 4.49 -5.97
CA VAL A 725 30.56 3.96 -7.35
C VAL A 725 32.04 3.73 -7.66
N VAL A 726 32.34 2.64 -8.37
CA VAL A 726 33.67 2.36 -8.91
C VAL A 726 33.93 3.37 -10.04
N PRO A 727 34.90 4.29 -9.89
CA PRO A 727 35.10 5.34 -10.88
C PRO A 727 35.76 4.80 -12.16
N ALA A 728 35.45 5.41 -13.30
CA ALA A 728 36.17 5.13 -14.54
C ALA A 728 37.66 5.51 -14.45
N GLY A 729 38.55 4.70 -15.05
CA GLY A 729 39.99 4.96 -15.10
C GLY A 729 40.77 4.38 -13.90
N ASN A 730 41.87 5.01 -13.50
CA ASN A 730 42.76 4.52 -12.42
C ASN A 730 42.96 5.55 -11.29
N GLY A 731 42.01 6.47 -11.09
CA GLY A 731 42.09 7.52 -10.08
C GLY A 731 42.02 6.99 -8.64
N ALA A 732 42.53 7.74 -7.66
CA ALA A 732 42.44 7.34 -6.25
C ALA A 732 41.00 7.43 -5.73
N VAL A 733 40.61 6.47 -4.89
CA VAL A 733 39.28 6.38 -4.26
C VAL A 733 39.43 6.58 -2.75
N SER A 734 38.61 7.45 -2.18
CA SER A 734 38.54 7.64 -0.72
C SER A 734 37.14 7.34 -0.22
N VAL A 735 37.02 6.38 0.69
CA VAL A 735 35.79 6.09 1.42
C VAL A 735 35.95 6.64 2.84
N THR A 736 35.08 7.57 3.25
CA THR A 736 35.12 8.14 4.60
C THR A 736 33.79 7.93 5.30
N LEU A 737 33.79 7.11 6.34
CA LEU A 737 32.62 6.92 7.20
C LEU A 737 32.63 7.97 8.31
N LEU A 738 32.00 9.12 8.03
CA LEU A 738 31.77 10.18 9.02
C LEU A 738 30.80 9.69 10.10
N THR A 739 30.80 10.36 11.25
CA THR A 739 29.96 10.01 12.42
C THR A 739 28.48 9.86 12.05
N GLY A 740 27.94 10.71 11.17
CA GLY A 740 26.56 10.61 10.68
C GLY A 740 26.32 9.39 9.79
N ALA A 741 27.25 9.06 8.89
CA ALA A 741 27.18 7.86 8.06
C ALA A 741 27.31 6.58 8.91
N GLN A 742 28.18 6.59 9.93
CA GLN A 742 28.28 5.51 10.91
C GLN A 742 26.94 5.27 11.64
N LEU A 743 26.24 6.34 12.06
CA LEU A 743 24.93 6.18 12.69
C LEU A 743 23.91 5.49 11.77
N LEU A 744 23.78 5.99 10.53
CA LEU A 744 22.83 5.46 9.56
C LEU A 744 23.15 4.02 9.14
N LEU A 745 24.43 3.70 8.89
CA LEU A 745 24.87 2.33 8.59
C LEU A 745 24.65 1.40 9.78
N GLY A 746 24.86 1.89 11.01
CA GLY A 746 24.53 1.14 12.23
C GLY A 746 23.05 0.78 12.29
N GLN A 747 22.16 1.77 12.09
CA GLN A 747 20.71 1.56 12.08
C GLN A 747 20.26 0.64 10.95
N SER A 748 20.83 0.76 9.75
CA SER A 748 20.56 -0.12 8.61
C SER A 748 20.94 -1.57 8.94
N TYR A 749 22.11 -1.80 9.53
CA TYR A 749 22.55 -3.15 9.95
C TYR A 749 21.65 -3.73 11.05
N ASP A 750 21.33 -2.95 12.07
CA ASP A 750 20.49 -3.41 13.17
C ASP A 750 19.07 -3.74 12.68
N SER A 751 18.55 -2.96 11.72
CA SER A 751 17.25 -3.22 11.08
C SER A 751 17.26 -4.51 10.25
N LEU A 752 18.32 -4.75 9.47
CA LEU A 752 18.51 -6.00 8.74
C LEU A 752 18.55 -7.19 9.71
N LYS A 753 19.32 -7.08 10.80
CA LYS A 753 19.45 -8.12 11.82
C LYS A 753 18.12 -8.44 12.50
N GLN A 754 17.35 -7.42 12.87
CA GLN A 754 16.03 -7.61 13.47
C GLN A 754 15.04 -8.25 12.48
N SER A 755 15.07 -7.85 11.20
CA SER A 755 14.26 -8.46 10.16
C SER A 755 14.56 -9.96 10.02
N VAL A 756 15.85 -10.32 10.01
CA VAL A 756 16.28 -11.72 9.97
C VAL A 756 15.82 -12.50 11.19
N TYR A 757 15.95 -11.91 12.38
CA TYR A 757 15.45 -12.54 13.60
C TYR A 757 13.95 -12.81 13.54
N ALA A 758 13.15 -11.79 13.19
CA ALA A 758 11.70 -11.88 13.11
C ALA A 758 11.23 -12.94 12.10
N GLY A 759 11.87 -13.00 10.92
CA GLY A 759 11.54 -14.00 9.91
C GLY A 759 11.87 -15.45 10.32
N LEU A 760 12.99 -15.65 11.03
CA LEU A 760 13.45 -16.99 11.39
C LEU A 760 12.84 -17.52 12.70
N VAL A 761 12.52 -16.65 13.66
CA VAL A 761 11.99 -17.06 14.97
C VAL A 761 10.61 -17.71 14.87
N ALA A 762 9.76 -17.23 13.95
CA ALA A 762 8.45 -17.81 13.65
C ALA A 762 8.52 -19.22 13.07
N GLN A 763 9.60 -19.54 12.33
CA GLN A 763 9.83 -20.85 11.71
C GLN A 763 10.57 -21.84 12.60
N THR A 764 10.95 -21.42 13.80
CA THR A 764 11.79 -22.20 14.72
C THR A 764 11.16 -22.23 16.11
N ARG A 765 11.62 -21.37 17.02
CA ARG A 765 11.22 -21.38 18.43
C ARG A 765 9.72 -21.14 18.65
N LEU A 766 9.09 -20.27 17.85
CA LEU A 766 7.66 -19.98 17.99
C LEU A 766 6.75 -20.93 17.21
N GLN A 767 7.31 -21.76 16.31
CA GLN A 767 6.53 -22.69 15.48
C GLN A 767 5.60 -23.57 16.33
N PRO A 768 6.03 -24.18 17.46
CA PRO A 768 5.14 -25.01 18.28
C PRO A 768 3.97 -24.26 18.92
N LEU A 769 4.07 -22.94 19.08
CA LEU A 769 2.98 -22.08 19.55
C LEU A 769 2.04 -21.72 18.40
N LEU A 770 2.59 -21.39 17.24
CA LEU A 770 1.81 -21.09 16.03
C LEU A 770 0.99 -22.30 15.56
N ASP A 771 1.53 -23.51 15.70
CA ASP A 771 0.84 -24.78 15.40
C ASP A 771 -0.39 -25.04 16.31
N LYS A 772 -0.53 -24.28 17.42
CA LYS A 772 -1.65 -24.40 18.38
C LYS A 772 -2.79 -23.41 18.12
N VAL A 773 -2.64 -22.52 17.15
CA VAL A 773 -3.72 -21.59 16.77
C VAL A 773 -4.83 -22.39 16.07
N GLN A 774 -6.04 -22.36 16.62
CA GLN A 774 -7.19 -23.09 16.07
C GLN A 774 -8.23 -22.13 15.48
N LEU A 775 -9.10 -22.64 14.61
CA LEU A 775 -10.25 -21.90 14.08
C LEU A 775 -11.54 -22.50 14.62
N THR A 776 -12.42 -21.64 15.10
CA THR A 776 -13.78 -22.01 15.47
C THR A 776 -14.76 -21.41 14.46
N VAL A 777 -15.63 -22.24 13.91
CA VAL A 777 -16.70 -21.80 13.01
C VAL A 777 -17.99 -21.66 13.82
N GLY A 778 -18.42 -20.43 14.04
CA GLY A 778 -19.65 -20.08 14.73
C GLY A 778 -20.77 -19.65 13.78
N ALA A 779 -21.96 -19.40 14.33
CA ALA A 779 -23.12 -18.92 13.56
C ALA A 779 -22.96 -17.50 12.98
N VAL A 780 -21.89 -16.79 13.36
CA VAL A 780 -21.59 -15.38 12.99
C VAL A 780 -20.27 -15.28 12.19
N GLY A 781 -19.61 -16.41 11.88
CA GLY A 781 -18.36 -16.42 11.10
C GLY A 781 -17.27 -17.32 11.68
N ILE A 782 -16.06 -17.19 11.13
CA ILE A 782 -14.85 -17.91 11.55
C ILE A 782 -14.10 -17.04 12.56
N THR A 783 -13.83 -17.55 13.76
CA THR A 783 -13.02 -16.89 14.79
C THR A 783 -11.76 -17.71 15.11
N LEU A 784 -10.72 -17.06 15.62
CA LEU A 784 -9.51 -17.74 16.11
C LEU A 784 -9.72 -18.20 17.55
N ASP A 785 -9.43 -19.46 17.84
CA ASP A 785 -9.31 -20.01 19.19
C ASP A 785 -7.82 -20.09 19.57
N LEU A 786 -7.47 -19.34 20.61
CA LEU A 786 -6.10 -19.21 21.12
C LEU A 786 -5.92 -19.90 22.47
N SER A 787 -6.92 -20.65 22.95
CA SER A 787 -6.91 -21.24 24.29
C SER A 787 -5.70 -22.17 24.50
N GLU A 788 -5.33 -22.95 23.49
CA GLU A 788 -4.15 -23.82 23.55
C GLU A 788 -2.83 -23.04 23.51
N VAL A 789 -2.80 -21.90 22.81
CA VAL A 789 -1.65 -20.99 22.75
C VAL A 789 -1.45 -20.34 24.12
N GLU A 790 -2.50 -19.78 24.70
CA GLU A 790 -2.47 -19.19 26.04
C GLU A 790 -2.02 -20.22 27.09
N ALA A 791 -2.58 -21.43 27.06
CA ALA A 791 -2.21 -22.49 27.97
C ALA A 791 -0.72 -22.89 27.83
N ALA A 792 -0.21 -22.96 26.60
CA ALA A 792 1.19 -23.27 26.34
C ALA A 792 2.13 -22.16 26.82
N LEU A 793 1.79 -20.89 26.58
CA LEU A 793 2.56 -19.74 27.06
C LEU A 793 2.56 -19.66 28.59
N VAL A 794 1.41 -19.86 29.25
CA VAL A 794 1.33 -19.90 30.71
C VAL A 794 2.14 -21.06 31.28
N ALA A 795 2.11 -22.24 30.66
CA ALA A 795 2.94 -23.38 31.07
C ALA A 795 4.43 -23.05 30.93
N GLY A 796 4.83 -22.41 29.82
CA GLY A 796 6.20 -21.95 29.57
C GLY A 796 6.68 -20.92 30.61
N LEU A 797 5.88 -19.89 30.86
CA LEU A 797 6.15 -18.85 31.87
C LEU A 797 6.35 -19.43 33.28
N ASN A 798 5.63 -20.49 33.64
CA ASN A 798 5.78 -21.15 34.94
C ASN A 798 6.99 -22.09 35.00
N ALA A 799 7.34 -22.75 33.89
CA ALA A 799 8.43 -23.72 33.84
C ALA A 799 9.80 -23.05 33.74
N ASP A 800 9.91 -22.03 32.88
CA ASP A 800 11.10 -21.22 32.66
C ASP A 800 10.68 -19.76 32.41
N PRO A 801 10.59 -18.94 33.47
CA PRO A 801 10.15 -17.56 33.36
C PRO A 801 10.95 -16.70 32.38
N VAL A 802 12.25 -16.95 32.23
CA VAL A 802 13.11 -16.15 31.36
C VAL A 802 12.79 -16.43 29.89
N ASN A 803 12.71 -17.71 29.53
CA ASN A 803 12.38 -18.09 28.15
C ASN A 803 10.89 -17.89 27.83
N GLY A 804 9.99 -18.17 28.78
CA GLY A 804 8.55 -17.97 28.59
C GLY A 804 8.17 -16.51 28.35
N LEU A 805 8.86 -15.55 29.01
CA LEU A 805 8.67 -14.12 28.74
C LEU A 805 9.16 -13.72 27.36
N ALA A 806 10.32 -14.27 26.94
CA ALA A 806 10.84 -14.05 25.60
C ALA A 806 9.91 -14.62 24.52
N ASP A 807 9.32 -15.80 24.75
CA ASP A 807 8.33 -16.41 23.85
C ASP A 807 7.04 -15.58 23.80
N LEU A 808 6.51 -15.13 24.95
CA LEU A 808 5.33 -14.26 24.99
C LEU A 808 5.57 -12.96 24.21
N ALA A 809 6.72 -12.32 24.41
CA ALA A 809 7.06 -11.06 23.75
C ALA A 809 7.24 -11.24 22.24
N ASP A 810 8.00 -12.26 21.82
CA ASP A 810 8.25 -12.49 20.39
C ASP A 810 7.01 -13.03 19.67
N PHE A 811 6.18 -13.86 20.33
CA PHE A 811 4.88 -14.26 19.80
C PHE A 811 3.98 -13.05 19.61
N THR A 812 3.86 -12.19 20.63
CA THR A 812 3.07 -10.96 20.55
C THR A 812 3.55 -10.06 19.43
N ARG A 813 4.87 -9.90 19.26
CA ARG A 813 5.45 -9.10 18.17
C ARG A 813 5.19 -9.71 16.80
N ALA A 814 5.22 -11.04 16.69
CA ALA A 814 4.97 -11.74 15.45
C ALA A 814 3.48 -11.76 15.06
N THR A 815 2.55 -11.75 16.03
CA THR A 815 1.11 -11.98 15.80
C THR A 815 0.20 -10.81 16.17
N GLY A 816 0.73 -9.73 16.76
CA GLY A 816 -0.05 -8.67 17.43
C GLY A 816 -1.09 -7.98 16.55
N SER A 817 -0.73 -7.61 15.31
CA SER A 817 -1.67 -7.01 14.35
C SER A 817 -2.69 -8.01 13.82
N MET A 818 -2.31 -9.27 13.65
CA MET A 818 -3.18 -10.35 13.17
C MET A 818 -4.25 -10.71 14.19
N LEU A 819 -3.89 -10.69 15.46
CA LEU A 819 -4.80 -11.02 16.56
C LEU A 819 -5.59 -9.80 17.05
N ALA A 820 -5.46 -8.65 16.37
CA ALA A 820 -6.24 -7.46 16.67
C ALA A 820 -7.74 -7.74 16.50
N GLY A 821 -8.52 -7.52 17.57
CA GLY A 821 -9.96 -7.82 17.59
C GLY A 821 -10.31 -9.26 17.98
N SER A 822 -9.33 -10.13 18.25
CA SER A 822 -9.56 -11.43 18.90
C SER A 822 -9.58 -11.29 20.44
N GLU A 823 -9.81 -12.40 21.15
CA GLU A 823 -9.68 -12.45 22.62
C GLU A 823 -8.21 -12.40 23.10
N TRP A 824 -7.22 -12.36 22.19
CA TRP A 824 -5.80 -12.28 22.52
C TRP A 824 -5.48 -11.04 23.35
N ASN A 825 -5.01 -11.25 24.59
CA ASN A 825 -4.59 -10.18 25.47
C ASN A 825 -3.24 -10.51 26.13
N PRO A 826 -2.12 -10.20 25.45
CA PRO A 826 -0.78 -10.50 25.97
C PRO A 826 -0.43 -9.65 27.18
N ALA A 827 -0.98 -8.43 27.27
CA ALA A 827 -0.82 -7.55 28.42
C ALA A 827 -1.41 -8.16 29.69
N ARG A 828 -2.57 -8.81 29.60
CA ARG A 828 -3.17 -9.56 30.71
C ARG A 828 -2.23 -10.68 31.20
N LEU A 829 -1.74 -11.53 30.29
CA LEU A 829 -0.84 -12.64 30.64
C LEU A 829 0.46 -12.14 31.30
N LEU A 830 1.02 -11.04 30.78
CA LEU A 830 2.21 -10.41 31.35
C LEU A 830 1.93 -9.83 32.74
N GLY A 831 0.79 -9.14 32.93
CA GLY A 831 0.36 -8.62 34.22
C GLY A 831 0.18 -9.72 35.27
N GLU A 832 -0.59 -10.76 34.95
CA GLU A 832 -0.82 -11.93 35.81
C GLU A 832 0.50 -12.62 36.21
N PHE A 833 1.45 -12.72 35.29
CA PHE A 833 2.78 -13.25 35.57
C PHE A 833 3.55 -12.35 36.56
N LEU A 834 3.55 -11.03 36.34
CA LEU A 834 4.27 -10.06 37.18
C LEU A 834 3.64 -9.85 38.57
N ASP A 835 2.38 -10.20 38.76
CA ASP A 835 1.71 -10.20 40.07
C ASP A 835 2.00 -11.48 40.87
N SER A 836 2.21 -12.60 40.17
CA SER A 836 2.44 -13.91 40.78
C SER A 836 3.92 -14.25 40.99
N HIS A 837 4.84 -13.49 40.39
CA HIS A 837 6.28 -13.74 40.44
C HIS A 837 7.09 -12.53 40.92
N ALA A 838 8.13 -12.79 41.72
CA ALA A 838 9.07 -11.75 42.13
C ALA A 838 9.95 -11.32 40.93
N LEU A 839 10.12 -10.00 40.75
CA LEU A 839 11.07 -9.42 39.79
C LEU A 839 12.53 -9.68 40.23
N THR A 840 13.00 -10.89 39.97
CA THR A 840 14.41 -11.25 40.14
C THR A 840 15.28 -10.54 39.11
N PRO A 841 16.59 -10.32 39.36
CA PRO A 841 17.49 -9.74 38.37
C PRO A 841 17.45 -10.45 37.00
N GLN A 842 17.23 -11.77 37.00
CA GLN A 842 17.11 -12.60 35.79
C GLN A 842 15.83 -12.31 35.02
N ILE A 843 14.69 -12.19 35.71
CA ILE A 843 13.40 -11.82 35.08
C ILE A 843 13.46 -10.39 34.56
N SER A 844 14.02 -9.45 35.33
CA SER A 844 14.21 -8.06 34.89
C SER A 844 15.12 -7.96 33.66
N ALA A 845 16.20 -8.74 33.61
CA ALA A 845 17.06 -8.83 32.43
C ALA A 845 16.32 -9.43 31.23
N ALA A 846 15.54 -10.49 31.41
CA ALA A 846 14.76 -11.12 30.35
C ALA A 846 13.71 -10.17 29.74
N LEU A 847 13.02 -9.40 30.59
CA LEU A 847 12.06 -8.37 30.17
C LEU A 847 12.76 -7.28 29.38
N HIS A 848 13.85 -6.73 29.91
CA HIS A 848 14.65 -5.73 29.21
C HIS A 848 15.16 -6.23 27.87
N ASP A 849 15.71 -7.45 27.82
CA ASP A 849 16.19 -8.07 26.60
C ASP A 849 15.06 -8.22 25.58
N ALA A 850 13.84 -8.58 26.02
CA ALA A 850 12.65 -8.68 25.19
C ALA A 850 12.08 -7.32 24.71
N GLY A 851 12.69 -6.20 25.12
CA GLY A 851 12.21 -4.85 24.84
C GLY A 851 11.06 -4.41 25.75
N ILE A 852 10.85 -5.11 26.87
CA ILE A 852 9.81 -4.80 27.86
C ILE A 852 10.46 -3.99 28.98
N VAL A 853 10.05 -2.73 29.11
CA VAL A 853 10.50 -1.85 30.18
C VAL A 853 9.59 -2.05 31.38
N VAL A 854 10.08 -2.78 32.39
CA VAL A 854 9.39 -2.90 33.68
C VAL A 854 9.97 -1.93 34.68
N LYS A 855 9.17 -0.98 35.13
CA LYS A 855 9.50 -0.09 36.25
C LYS A 855 8.89 -0.68 37.52
N GLY A 856 9.72 -1.31 38.36
CA GLY A 856 9.38 -1.67 39.74
C GLY A 856 10.54 -1.25 40.65
N VAL A 857 10.34 -0.42 41.68
CA VAL A 857 9.69 -0.83 42.95
C VAL A 857 8.88 0.30 43.61
N THR A 858 8.74 1.46 42.95
CA THR A 858 8.06 2.64 43.49
C THR A 858 7.32 3.40 42.38
N PRO A 859 6.12 3.94 42.66
CA PRO A 859 5.35 4.74 41.71
C PRO A 859 6.17 5.90 41.11
N GLY A 860 6.08 6.17 39.82
CA GLY A 860 6.87 7.21 39.16
C GLY A 860 6.62 7.43 37.66
N THR A 861 7.55 8.13 37.00
CA THR A 861 7.45 8.48 35.57
C THR A 861 8.26 7.52 34.67
N ALA A 862 7.64 7.08 33.58
CA ALA A 862 8.22 6.29 32.50
C ALA A 862 7.97 6.96 31.15
N THR A 863 8.94 6.88 30.24
CA THR A 863 8.85 7.37 28.86
C THR A 863 9.51 6.31 27.98
N GLY A 864 8.80 5.83 26.97
CA GLY A 864 9.33 4.94 25.95
C GLY A 864 10.15 5.71 24.92
N THR A 865 10.29 5.11 23.76
CA THR A 865 11.24 5.48 22.71
C THR A 865 10.48 5.97 21.47
N GLY A 866 11.12 5.93 20.30
CA GLY A 866 10.48 6.20 19.02
C GLY A 866 10.08 4.92 18.28
N PHE A 867 9.99 3.80 18.99
CA PHE A 867 9.67 2.47 18.47
C PHE A 867 8.55 1.83 19.29
N ALA A 868 7.96 0.75 18.78
CA ALA A 868 6.95 -0.03 19.51
C ALA A 868 7.52 -0.60 20.83
N ASP A 869 7.05 -0.06 21.95
CA ASP A 869 7.50 -0.39 23.30
C ASP A 869 6.42 -1.13 24.10
N VAL A 870 6.85 -1.99 25.03
CA VAL A 870 5.96 -2.54 26.05
C VAL A 870 6.41 -2.00 27.40
N ILE A 871 5.60 -1.13 28.02
CA ILE A 871 5.94 -0.47 29.28
C ILE A 871 5.00 -0.92 30.39
N VAL A 872 5.57 -1.39 31.50
CA VAL A 872 4.81 -1.85 32.66
C VAL A 872 5.13 -1.00 33.89
N GLY A 873 4.10 -0.44 34.50
CA GLY A 873 4.11 0.31 35.77
C GLY A 873 4.38 -0.56 36.99
N ALA A 874 4.50 0.10 38.14
CA ALA A 874 4.61 -0.53 39.45
C ALA A 874 3.21 -0.72 40.05
N ALA A 875 3.13 -1.17 41.31
CA ALA A 875 1.92 -0.96 42.10
C ALA A 875 1.95 0.47 42.68
N GLY A 876 0.85 1.21 42.54
CA GLY A 876 0.62 2.61 42.93
C GLY A 876 0.47 3.53 41.71
N ASN A 877 0.47 4.86 41.91
CA ASN A 877 0.15 5.82 40.84
C ASN A 877 1.34 6.12 39.92
N ASP A 878 1.31 5.65 38.69
CA ASP A 878 2.36 5.87 37.69
C ASP A 878 2.02 6.93 36.64
N VAL A 879 3.05 7.46 35.97
CA VAL A 879 2.92 8.32 34.78
C VAL A 879 3.73 7.69 33.65
N ILE A 880 3.07 7.09 32.67
CA ILE A 880 3.71 6.35 31.57
C ILE A 880 3.43 7.06 30.25
N ALA A 881 4.47 7.38 29.49
CA ALA A 881 4.39 7.86 28.12
C ALA A 881 5.03 6.83 27.18
N GLY A 882 4.36 6.42 26.11
CA GLY A 882 4.85 5.48 25.10
C GLY A 882 5.87 6.14 24.17
N GLY A 883 5.49 7.21 23.47
CA GLY A 883 6.41 7.97 22.62
C GLY A 883 5.96 7.98 21.17
N GLU A 884 6.82 7.60 20.23
CA GLU A 884 6.40 7.30 18.85
C GLU A 884 6.48 5.78 18.65
N GLY A 885 5.64 5.18 17.79
CA GLY A 885 5.55 3.73 17.64
C GLY A 885 4.22 3.17 18.15
N ASP A 886 3.96 1.88 17.88
CA ASP A 886 2.73 1.20 18.34
C ASP A 886 2.98 0.56 19.71
N ASP A 887 2.63 1.26 20.79
CA ASP A 887 3.04 0.90 22.15
C ASP A 887 2.02 0.06 22.93
N VAL A 888 2.46 -0.68 23.94
CA VAL A 888 1.61 -1.37 24.93
C VAL A 888 1.96 -0.90 26.33
N LEU A 889 1.10 -0.11 26.95
CA LEU A 889 1.32 0.47 28.29
C LEU A 889 0.42 -0.18 29.34
N LEU A 890 1.01 -0.72 30.41
CA LEU A 890 0.31 -1.38 31.51
C LEU A 890 0.52 -0.60 32.81
N GLY A 891 -0.53 0.02 33.36
CA GLY A 891 -0.49 0.77 34.62
C GLY A 891 -0.44 -0.09 35.89
N ARG A 892 -1.06 -1.28 35.86
CA ARG A 892 -1.28 -2.16 37.04
C ARG A 892 -2.14 -1.48 38.13
N GLU A 893 -2.03 -1.92 39.39
CA GLU A 893 -2.82 -1.39 40.52
C GLU A 893 -2.45 0.08 40.79
N GLY A 894 -3.37 1.03 40.65
CA GLY A 894 -3.07 2.43 40.97
C GLY A 894 -3.94 3.46 40.26
N GLY A 895 -3.72 4.74 40.56
CA GLY A 895 -4.27 5.87 39.80
C GLY A 895 -3.27 6.35 38.76
N ASP A 896 -3.23 5.70 37.61
CA ASP A 896 -2.21 5.89 36.59
C ASP A 896 -2.54 6.97 35.55
N THR A 897 -1.51 7.61 35.03
CA THR A 897 -1.60 8.49 33.86
C THR A 897 -0.85 7.83 32.72
N LEU A 898 -1.57 7.31 31.73
CA LEU A 898 -0.99 6.62 30.58
C LEU A 898 -1.17 7.47 29.31
N SER A 899 -0.11 7.64 28.54
CA SER A 899 -0.08 8.41 27.30
C SER A 899 0.60 7.58 26.21
N GLY A 900 -0.15 7.08 25.22
CA GLY A 900 0.43 6.30 24.12
C GLY A 900 1.46 7.10 23.32
N GLY A 901 1.01 8.20 22.71
CA GLY A 901 1.89 9.08 21.93
C GLY A 901 1.49 9.05 20.46
N ALA A 902 2.43 8.88 19.53
CA ALA A 902 2.17 8.78 18.10
C ALA A 902 2.27 7.33 17.61
N GLY A 903 1.14 6.72 17.24
CA GLY A 903 1.06 5.33 16.79
C GLY A 903 -0.24 4.67 17.25
N ASN A 904 -0.38 3.37 17.03
CA ASN A 904 -1.52 2.57 17.47
C ASN A 904 -1.25 1.93 18.83
N ASP A 905 -1.53 2.67 19.89
CA ASP A 905 -1.17 2.26 21.25
C ASP A 905 -2.30 1.50 21.99
N ALA A 906 -1.92 0.46 22.73
CA ALA A 906 -2.75 -0.30 23.65
C ALA A 906 -2.49 0.09 25.10
N LEU A 907 -3.48 0.68 25.77
CA LEU A 907 -3.36 1.17 27.16
C LEU A 907 -4.23 0.33 28.10
N VAL A 908 -3.60 -0.31 29.08
CA VAL A 908 -4.24 -1.19 30.07
C VAL A 908 -3.99 -0.64 31.47
N GLY A 909 -5.06 -0.35 32.23
CA GLY A 909 -4.96 0.09 33.62
C GLY A 909 -6.01 -0.59 34.50
N GLU A 910 -5.72 -0.75 35.80
CA GLU A 910 -6.70 -1.25 36.76
C GLU A 910 -7.49 -0.08 37.37
N ALA A 911 -8.81 -0.23 37.48
CA ALA A 911 -9.72 0.89 37.72
C ALA A 911 -9.62 1.47 39.14
N MET A 912 -8.85 2.55 39.32
CA MET A 912 -9.18 3.60 40.31
C MET A 912 -9.03 5.06 39.85
N LEU A 913 -8.33 5.35 38.74
CA LEU A 913 -8.44 6.60 37.96
C LEU A 913 -7.37 6.55 36.87
N VAL A 914 -7.76 6.30 35.61
CA VAL A 914 -6.82 6.36 34.47
C VAL A 914 -7.03 7.69 33.75
N ARG A 915 -6.01 8.54 33.69
CA ARG A 915 -6.02 9.75 32.85
C ARG A 915 -5.32 9.46 31.53
N VAL A 916 -6.11 9.14 30.50
CA VAL A 916 -5.63 8.90 29.13
C VAL A 916 -5.44 10.23 28.41
N ILE A 917 -4.24 10.47 27.89
CA ILE A 917 -3.92 11.70 27.15
C ILE A 917 -4.07 11.48 25.62
N ARG A 918 -3.67 10.30 25.08
CA ARG A 918 -3.93 9.79 23.71
C ARG A 918 -3.81 8.25 23.67
N GLY A 919 -4.65 7.56 22.88
CA GLY A 919 -4.63 6.10 22.61
C GLY A 919 -5.94 5.32 22.96
N THR A 920 -6.00 4.01 22.68
CA THR A 920 -7.22 3.17 22.90
C THR A 920 -7.20 2.51 24.29
N PHE A 921 -8.22 2.78 25.12
CA PHE A 921 -8.34 2.26 26.49
C PHE A 921 -9.22 1.01 26.58
N MET A 922 -8.72 -0.06 27.22
CA MET A 922 -9.47 -1.29 27.49
C MET A 922 -9.77 -1.47 28.98
N PRO A 923 -11.03 -1.36 29.45
CA PRO A 923 -11.39 -1.66 30.83
C PRO A 923 -11.50 -3.18 31.06
N VAL A 924 -10.97 -3.66 32.19
CA VAL A 924 -11.07 -5.08 32.60
C VAL A 924 -12.41 -5.34 33.31
N PRO A 925 -13.30 -6.22 32.83
CA PRO A 925 -14.50 -6.60 33.57
C PRO A 925 -14.17 -7.67 34.64
N PHE A 926 -14.38 -7.36 35.91
CA PHE A 926 -14.24 -8.34 36.99
C PHE A 926 -15.35 -9.41 36.93
N ALA A 927 -14.97 -10.67 36.72
CA ALA A 927 -15.82 -11.83 36.97
C ALA A 927 -15.80 -12.20 38.48
N SER A 928 -16.87 -11.82 39.17
CA SER A 928 -17.40 -12.40 40.43
C SER A 928 -16.44 -12.70 41.60
N ARG A 929 -16.36 -11.76 42.55
CA ARG A 929 -16.30 -12.10 44.00
C ARG A 929 -17.29 -11.22 44.77
N ARG A 930 -18.29 -11.87 45.37
CA ARG A 930 -19.32 -11.27 46.24
C ARG A 930 -18.68 -10.62 47.47
N TRP A 931 -18.71 -9.29 47.62
CA TRP A 931 -18.73 -8.64 48.94
C TRP A 931 -19.58 -7.35 48.91
N TRP A 932 -20.60 -7.36 49.77
CA TRP A 932 -21.31 -6.26 50.45
C TRP A 932 -22.54 -5.54 49.85
N ASP A 933 -23.65 -5.77 50.57
CA ASP A 933 -24.78 -4.87 50.82
C ASP A 933 -24.34 -3.49 51.32
N GLY A 934 -25.11 -2.46 50.97
CA GLY A 934 -25.12 -1.16 51.64
C GLY A 934 -24.92 0.01 50.69
N GLY A 935 -26.02 0.61 50.23
CA GLY A 935 -26.00 1.72 49.28
C GLY A 935 -25.30 2.99 49.78
N LEU A 936 -24.76 3.74 48.82
CA LEU A 936 -24.58 5.19 48.83
C LEU A 936 -24.34 5.70 47.40
N ASP A 937 -24.86 6.89 47.13
CA ASP A 937 -24.98 7.60 45.85
C ASP A 937 -23.71 7.66 44.98
N CYS A 938 -23.87 7.38 43.68
CA CYS A 938 -22.94 7.83 42.65
C CYS A 938 -23.53 9.05 41.92
N ALA A 939 -23.19 10.24 42.39
CA ALA A 939 -23.35 11.48 41.62
C ALA A 939 -22.00 12.23 41.63
N ASN A 940 -21.56 12.60 40.42
CA ASN A 940 -20.42 13.45 40.07
C ASN A 940 -19.03 12.84 40.23
N GLU A 941 -18.46 12.36 39.12
CA GLU A 941 -17.08 12.69 38.78
C GLU A 941 -16.92 12.81 37.26
N ILE A 942 -16.20 13.85 36.87
CA ILE A 942 -16.14 14.47 35.54
C ILE A 942 -15.10 13.75 34.69
N TRP A 943 -15.51 13.17 33.56
CA TRP A 943 -14.59 12.72 32.51
C TRP A 943 -14.15 13.94 31.69
N SER A 944 -12.95 14.47 31.95
CA SER A 944 -12.34 15.45 31.05
C SER A 944 -11.41 14.73 30.07
N VAL A 945 -11.93 14.47 28.87
CA VAL A 945 -11.10 14.25 27.68
C VAL A 945 -10.69 15.64 27.20
N VAL A 946 -9.40 15.97 27.30
CA VAL A 946 -8.86 17.16 26.63
C VAL A 946 -8.47 16.70 25.23
N ALA A 947 -9.13 17.28 24.22
CA ALA A 947 -8.97 17.02 22.80
C ALA A 947 -7.55 17.29 22.29
#